data_AF-A0A660QNI3-F1
#
_entry.id   AF-A0A660QNI3-F1
#
_cell.length_a   1.000
_cell.length_b   1.000
_cell.length_c   1.000
_cell.angle_alpha   90.00
_cell.angle_beta   90.00
_cell.angle_gamma   90.00
#
_symmetry.space_group_name_H-M   'P 1'
#
loop_
_entity.id
_entity.type
_entity.pdbx_description
1 polymer ?
#
loop_
_entity_poly.entity_id
_entity_poly.type
_entity_poly.pdbx_seq_one_letter_code
_entity_poly.pdbx_strand_id
1 'polypeptide(L)'
;MLDLKGPGTVYRIWSTGFVPATDTVKVYFDGESTPRINMLLKDLFSGSNAPFLPPLVGDDDVSSGGFYCYLPLPFNESIKMVTSASATGLFFYNIGYDRYSPDTSVATWTGAENSTTPRNLWNNAGVDPKSNAGNITATNTFALAAGATQTLLDVSGPRSISSIKLKIPGISQTSEPPHTRITDDGRAFTGYSQFRMALNSANTGATLVRRLDYGIANQTARIYVDGAQVGIWANAGVDGGNRWRDESFSIPQVFTAGKNSITIKVEFISSAIDWNEFTYWAYSTVGGTDQLTDTLDVGNSSSESSHSYVINGQSWSGTGSFTYPLPFTETCLATSDILNNLWLKISFDDEPNPSVHAPLGSFFGMGQFGANDLQALPVGIDANDNLYCYFPMPFARCAVVQLISQRSSATADIAVEIKHKPFADPFASVGYFKTYFQSQIPSTNGTDLILLDTEGCGHFLGVVQSMTGPSTRWYLEGDERIYVDDSNTPVIYGTGKEDFYNAGWYFNRGLFSLPTHGNTAHFSDVATSNDYTTAYRLFLADAIPFRKHIRVGIEHGGVNEIPETCTTLAYYYHKPNSMAVLTDLLNVGNTTSENAHSYTIGNQTWSGAGTFQYEGDYDDVDISDSGRAHQGYSQFTMALQPTNAGAILRRRLDYRIADQQATVSVDGVLAGTWYQAGSNPSHGWKEDDFMIPAAHTAGKNTITIKVQFISSAIDWNEFHYALYTVLPAIRPLPQFTGATWQGEVGKSPLQLNYSGVSNAIYSMWGTTNLVQSPWLRLGATIEASAGQYQFTDPTATNRPTQFYQLSAP
;
A
#
# COMPACT_ATOMS: atom_id res chain seq x y z
N MET A 1 -4.09 20.73 6.45
CA MET A 1 -3.58 19.37 6.15
C MET A 1 -3.92 18.44 7.30
N LEU A 2 -3.53 18.75 8.53
CA LEU A 2 -3.81 17.92 9.70
C LEU A 2 -4.07 18.80 10.93
N ASP A 3 -5.04 18.43 11.77
CA ASP A 3 -5.27 19.03 13.10
C ASP A 3 -5.78 17.92 14.03
N LEU A 4 -4.96 17.51 15.00
CA LEU A 4 -5.27 16.42 15.92
C LEU A 4 -5.12 16.88 17.37
N LYS A 5 -5.88 16.23 18.27
CA LYS A 5 -5.76 16.33 19.73
C LYS A 5 -5.46 14.97 20.34
N GLY A 6 -4.78 14.99 21.48
CA GLY A 6 -4.29 13.80 22.18
C GLY A 6 -2.88 13.38 21.76
N PRO A 7 -2.31 12.38 22.44
CA PRO A 7 -0.98 11.85 22.13
C PRO A 7 -0.99 11.04 20.82
N GLY A 8 0.09 11.11 20.06
CA GLY A 8 0.22 10.37 18.81
C GLY A 8 1.56 10.59 18.12
N THR A 9 1.69 10.01 16.92
CA THR A 9 2.87 10.19 16.07
C THR A 9 2.47 10.23 14.61
N VAL A 10 2.96 11.22 13.87
CA VAL A 10 2.93 11.18 12.39
C VAL A 10 4.11 10.38 11.89
N TYR A 11 3.86 9.37 11.05
CA TYR A 11 4.88 8.47 10.51
C TYR A 11 5.13 8.64 9.02
N ARG A 12 4.16 9.16 8.26
CA ARG A 12 4.29 9.39 6.83
C ARG A 12 3.67 10.72 6.46
N ILE A 13 4.40 11.52 5.68
CA ILE A 13 3.88 12.67 4.96
C ILE A 13 4.18 12.40 3.48
N TRP A 14 3.16 12.45 2.63
CA TRP A 14 3.31 12.40 1.19
C TRP A 14 2.56 13.56 0.54
N SER A 15 3.07 14.07 -0.58
CA SER A 15 2.40 15.12 -1.34
C SER A 15 2.86 15.21 -2.79
N THR A 16 2.01 15.76 -3.65
CA THR A 16 2.35 16.29 -4.98
C THR A 16 1.46 17.48 -5.34
N GLY A 17 1.71 18.14 -6.46
CA GLY A 17 0.91 19.30 -6.90
C GLY A 17 1.12 20.55 -6.02
N PHE A 18 2.36 20.99 -5.84
CA PHE A 18 2.61 22.27 -5.18
C PHE A 18 3.70 23.04 -5.92
N VAL A 19 3.81 24.34 -5.69
CA VAL A 19 4.82 25.20 -6.30
C VAL A 19 6.08 25.18 -5.42
N PRO A 20 7.16 24.48 -5.81
CA PRO A 20 8.29 24.23 -4.91
C PRO A 20 9.01 25.50 -4.47
N ALA A 21 8.95 26.56 -5.29
CA ALA A 21 9.62 27.83 -5.05
C ALA A 21 8.92 28.72 -4.02
N THR A 22 7.63 28.51 -3.75
CA THR A 22 6.81 29.44 -2.95
C THR A 22 6.01 28.79 -1.86
N ASP A 23 5.62 27.52 -2.02
CA ASP A 23 4.75 26.88 -1.06
C ASP A 23 5.48 26.49 0.21
N THR A 24 4.83 26.74 1.35
CA THR A 24 5.40 26.58 2.69
C THR A 24 4.60 25.58 3.50
N VAL A 25 5.27 24.94 4.45
CA VAL A 25 4.65 24.11 5.48
C VAL A 25 4.98 24.66 6.87
N LYS A 26 3.96 24.64 7.74
CA LYS A 26 4.07 25.00 9.15
C LYS A 26 3.53 23.87 10.02
N VAL A 27 4.31 23.43 10.99
CA VAL A 27 3.90 22.41 11.98
C VAL A 27 4.00 22.96 13.39
N TYR A 28 2.89 22.89 14.11
CA TYR A 28 2.75 23.29 15.50
C TYR A 28 2.53 22.03 16.34
N PHE A 29 3.26 21.91 17.45
CA PHE A 29 3.12 20.80 18.37
C PHE A 29 2.53 21.32 19.68
N ASP A 30 1.68 20.51 20.32
CA ASP A 30 1.17 20.71 21.68
C ASP A 30 0.69 22.14 21.98
N GLY A 31 -0.12 22.69 21.06
CA GLY A 31 -0.75 23.99 21.24
C GLY A 31 0.19 25.20 21.12
N GLU A 32 1.42 25.01 20.62
CA GLU A 32 2.36 26.10 20.42
C GLU A 32 1.83 27.22 19.53
N SER A 33 2.17 28.46 19.87
CA SER A 33 1.84 29.65 19.09
C SER A 33 2.82 29.93 17.95
N THR A 34 4.04 29.37 18.02
CA THR A 34 5.08 29.49 16.99
C THR A 34 5.36 28.11 16.41
N PRO A 35 5.35 27.93 15.08
CA PRO A 35 5.58 26.61 14.50
C PRO A 35 7.04 26.19 14.66
N ARG A 36 7.28 24.94 15.07
CA ARG A 36 8.65 24.36 15.14
C ARG A 36 9.23 24.08 13.76
N ILE A 37 8.36 23.70 12.81
CA ILE A 37 8.74 23.55 11.40
C ILE A 37 8.10 24.70 10.63
N ASN A 38 8.91 25.49 9.93
CA ASN A 38 8.45 26.60 9.10
C ASN A 38 9.44 26.79 7.94
N MET A 39 9.13 26.19 6.79
CA MET A 39 10.03 26.13 5.64
C MET A 39 9.26 25.98 4.34
N LEU A 40 9.95 26.01 3.20
CA LEU A 40 9.34 25.62 1.92
C LEU A 40 8.94 24.14 1.98
N LEU A 41 7.79 23.79 1.42
CA LEU A 41 7.29 22.43 1.43
C LEU A 41 8.29 21.46 0.76
N LYS A 42 8.93 21.86 -0.35
CA LYS A 42 9.99 21.05 -0.99
C LYS A 42 11.16 20.74 -0.06
N ASP A 43 11.49 21.65 0.87
CA ASP A 43 12.69 21.53 1.70
C ASP A 43 12.54 20.43 2.76
N LEU A 44 11.30 20.09 3.12
CA LEU A 44 10.96 18.94 3.97
C LEU A 44 11.28 17.60 3.29
N PHE A 45 11.33 17.56 1.96
CA PHE A 45 11.50 16.34 1.16
C PHE A 45 12.87 16.24 0.46
N SER A 46 13.51 17.38 0.20
CA SER A 46 14.78 17.51 -0.56
C SER A 46 15.97 16.71 -0.02
N GLY A 47 15.90 16.22 1.22
CA GLY A 47 17.00 15.51 1.86
C GLY A 47 18.21 16.38 2.24
N SER A 48 18.18 17.68 1.96
CA SER A 48 19.31 18.59 2.17
C SER A 48 19.23 19.38 3.48
N ASN A 49 18.11 19.29 4.20
CA ASN A 49 17.82 20.08 5.39
C ASN A 49 17.65 19.18 6.61
N ALA A 50 18.64 19.15 7.50
CA ALA A 50 18.53 18.38 8.74
C ALA A 50 17.34 18.90 9.60
N PRO A 51 16.58 18.01 10.27
CA PRO A 51 16.79 16.55 10.37
C PRO A 51 16.16 15.70 9.24
N PHE A 52 15.55 16.33 8.23
CA PHE A 52 14.92 15.69 7.07
C PHE A 52 15.96 15.25 6.04
N LEU A 53 16.51 14.06 6.25
CA LEU A 53 17.64 13.55 5.48
C LEU A 53 17.33 12.21 4.83
N PRO A 54 17.87 11.94 3.62
CA PRO A 54 17.62 10.70 2.91
C PRO A 54 18.28 9.52 3.64
N PRO A 55 17.76 8.30 3.49
CA PRO A 55 16.66 7.91 2.58
C PRO A 55 15.26 7.99 3.21
N LEU A 56 15.13 8.56 4.43
CA LEU A 56 13.83 8.71 5.09
C LEU A 56 12.94 9.78 4.42
N VAL A 57 13.52 10.63 3.59
CA VAL A 57 12.80 11.58 2.76
C VAL A 57 13.28 11.45 1.31
N GLY A 58 12.41 11.79 0.36
CA GLY A 58 12.71 11.84 -1.06
C GLY A 58 11.77 12.80 -1.79
N ASP A 59 12.29 13.43 -2.85
CA ASP A 59 11.54 14.32 -3.73
C ASP A 59 10.92 13.57 -4.94
N ASP A 60 10.30 14.32 -5.84
CA ASP A 60 9.60 13.77 -6.99
C ASP A 60 10.53 13.04 -7.98
N ASP A 61 11.80 13.40 -8.04
CA ASP A 61 12.78 12.67 -8.85
C ASP A 61 13.13 11.31 -8.23
N VAL A 62 13.17 11.23 -6.89
CA VAL A 62 13.46 9.98 -6.16
C VAL A 62 12.28 9.01 -6.17
N SER A 63 11.06 9.51 -6.06
CA SER A 63 9.83 8.69 -6.00
C SER A 63 8.86 9.06 -7.11
N SER A 64 9.35 9.17 -8.35
CA SER A 64 8.55 9.22 -9.57
C SER A 64 7.27 10.06 -9.52
N GLY A 65 7.44 11.36 -9.27
CA GLY A 65 6.36 12.36 -9.23
C GLY A 65 5.79 12.67 -7.84
N GLY A 66 6.13 11.86 -6.83
CA GLY A 66 5.68 12.02 -5.44
C GLY A 66 6.79 12.44 -4.49
N PHE A 67 6.45 13.25 -3.49
CA PHE A 67 7.35 13.63 -2.40
C PHE A 67 6.98 12.86 -1.14
N TYR A 68 7.94 12.30 -0.41
CA TYR A 68 7.66 11.52 0.81
C TYR A 68 8.60 11.86 1.98
N CYS A 69 8.08 11.73 3.19
CA CYS A 69 8.83 11.82 4.44
C CYS A 69 8.33 10.77 5.45
N TYR A 70 9.25 9.92 5.90
CA TYR A 70 9.05 8.89 6.93
C TYR A 70 9.72 9.23 8.27
N LEU A 71 10.16 10.48 8.46
CA LEU A 71 10.69 10.92 9.75
C LEU A 71 9.53 11.02 10.76
N PRO A 72 9.56 10.29 11.89
CA PRO A 72 8.48 10.33 12.86
C PRO A 72 8.39 11.70 13.56
N LEU A 73 7.18 12.25 13.66
CA LEU A 73 6.88 13.50 14.37
C LEU A 73 5.92 13.21 15.55
N PRO A 74 6.43 12.71 16.69
CA PRO A 74 5.62 12.47 17.88
C PRO A 74 5.09 13.76 18.52
N PHE A 75 3.91 13.69 19.13
CA PHE A 75 3.25 14.78 19.86
C PHE A 75 2.47 14.24 21.06
N ASN A 76 2.37 15.02 22.12
CA ASN A 76 1.77 14.58 23.39
C ASN A 76 0.32 15.06 23.57
N GLU A 77 0.02 16.27 23.11
CA GLU A 77 -1.27 16.93 23.31
C GLU A 77 -1.96 17.29 22.00
N SER A 78 -1.20 17.73 20.99
CA SER A 78 -1.76 18.04 19.66
C SER A 78 -0.70 18.19 18.58
N ILE A 79 -1.13 18.08 17.33
CA ILE A 79 -0.32 18.49 16.17
C ILE A 79 -1.21 19.21 15.16
N LYS A 80 -0.70 20.29 14.58
CA LYS A 80 -1.38 21.02 13.51
C LYS A 80 -0.41 21.28 12.36
N MET A 81 -0.78 20.85 11.16
CA MET A 81 -0.02 21.05 9.92
C MET A 81 -0.81 21.90 8.92
N VAL A 82 -0.19 23.01 8.52
CA VAL A 82 -0.77 23.99 7.60
C VAL A 82 0.19 24.21 6.44
N THR A 83 -0.35 24.34 5.24
CA THR A 83 0.42 24.63 4.01
C THR A 83 -0.19 25.83 3.29
N SER A 84 0.62 26.52 2.47
CA SER A 84 0.11 27.51 1.50
C SER A 84 -0.29 26.90 0.16
N ALA A 85 0.09 25.65 -0.12
CA ALA A 85 -0.10 25.01 -1.44
C ALA A 85 -1.56 24.90 -1.89
N SER A 86 -2.51 24.84 -0.95
CA SER A 86 -3.94 24.82 -1.31
C SER A 86 -4.42 26.14 -1.94
N ALA A 87 -3.63 27.22 -1.90
CA ALA A 87 -3.99 28.49 -2.53
C ALA A 87 -3.76 28.51 -4.05
N THR A 88 -3.04 27.54 -4.62
CA THR A 88 -2.62 27.54 -6.03
C THR A 88 -3.39 26.56 -6.94
N GLY A 89 -4.30 25.75 -6.39
CA GLY A 89 -5.23 24.91 -7.18
C GLY A 89 -5.13 23.40 -6.89
N LEU A 90 -4.28 22.68 -7.64
CA LEU A 90 -4.15 21.22 -7.58
C LEU A 90 -3.09 20.82 -6.55
N PHE A 91 -3.49 20.46 -5.32
CA PHE A 91 -2.60 20.01 -4.24
C PHE A 91 -3.11 18.70 -3.61
N PHE A 92 -2.31 17.64 -3.72
CA PHE A 92 -2.62 16.32 -3.17
C PHE A 92 -1.67 16.00 -2.03
N TYR A 93 -2.20 15.37 -0.98
CA TYR A 93 -1.41 14.98 0.17
C TYR A 93 -2.06 13.83 0.93
N ASN A 94 -1.22 13.04 1.59
CA ASN A 94 -1.66 12.07 2.57
C ASN A 94 -0.77 12.21 3.80
N ILE A 95 -1.36 12.09 4.99
CA ILE A 95 -0.60 12.04 6.25
C ILE A 95 -0.99 10.77 7.01
N GLY A 96 -0.03 9.86 7.17
CA GLY A 96 -0.18 8.64 7.96
C GLY A 96 0.25 8.88 9.40
N TYR A 97 -0.63 8.59 10.36
CA TYR A 97 -0.42 8.83 11.77
C TYR A 97 -1.13 7.81 12.65
N ASP A 98 -0.60 7.62 13.86
CA ASP A 98 -1.29 6.93 14.94
C ASP A 98 -1.81 7.92 15.97
N ARG A 99 -3.05 7.68 16.44
CA ARG A 99 -3.57 8.26 17.69
C ARG A 99 -3.40 7.23 18.80
N TYR A 100 -2.83 7.64 19.92
CA TYR A 100 -2.69 6.78 21.09
C TYR A 100 -3.83 7.00 22.08
N SER A 101 -3.98 6.04 23.00
CA SER A 101 -4.90 6.18 24.13
C SER A 101 -4.61 7.48 24.89
N PRO A 102 -5.63 8.21 25.39
CA PRO A 102 -5.45 9.50 26.09
C PRO A 102 -4.51 9.47 27.31
N ASP A 103 -4.29 8.31 27.91
CA ASP A 103 -3.39 8.09 29.05
C ASP A 103 -1.94 7.77 28.64
N THR A 104 -1.66 7.66 27.34
CA THR A 104 -0.30 7.48 26.82
C THR A 104 0.48 8.79 26.91
N SER A 105 1.70 8.73 27.46
CA SER A 105 2.63 9.85 27.42
C SER A 105 3.65 9.63 26.31
N VAL A 106 3.84 10.65 25.47
CA VAL A 106 4.79 10.65 24.36
C VAL A 106 5.71 11.85 24.48
N ALA A 107 7.00 11.66 24.22
CA ALA A 107 7.91 12.80 24.09
C ALA A 107 7.67 13.51 22.76
N THR A 108 7.29 14.79 22.83
CA THR A 108 7.06 15.63 21.66
C THR A 108 8.33 15.86 20.87
N TRP A 109 8.24 15.80 19.55
CA TRP A 109 9.34 16.01 18.61
C TRP A 109 10.07 17.33 18.82
N THR A 110 11.38 17.28 18.94
CA THR A 110 12.24 18.45 19.23
C THR A 110 13.01 18.97 18.02
N GLY A 111 13.14 18.15 16.98
CA GLY A 111 14.03 18.40 15.84
C GLY A 111 15.47 17.96 16.07
N ALA A 112 15.80 17.48 17.26
CA ALA A 112 17.11 16.95 17.62
C ALA A 112 17.18 15.41 17.61
N GLU A 113 16.08 14.73 17.21
CA GLU A 113 16.01 13.28 17.15
C GLU A 113 17.06 12.71 16.19
N ASN A 114 17.81 11.71 16.67
CA ASN A 114 18.87 11.10 15.89
C ASN A 114 18.32 10.06 14.91
N SER A 115 18.23 10.42 13.64
CA SER A 115 17.78 9.53 12.55
C SER A 115 18.89 8.63 11.98
N THR A 116 20.10 8.61 12.54
CA THR A 116 21.24 7.85 11.98
C THR A 116 20.97 6.35 11.91
N THR A 117 20.45 5.75 12.97
CA THR A 117 20.15 4.30 12.99
C THR A 117 19.11 3.90 11.93
N PRO A 118 17.92 4.52 11.85
CA PRO A 118 16.95 4.17 10.80
C PRO A 118 17.45 4.54 9.38
N ARG A 119 18.24 5.61 9.20
CA ARG A 119 18.84 5.91 7.88
C ARG A 119 19.88 4.88 7.47
N ASN A 120 20.74 4.43 8.40
CA ASN A 120 21.71 3.37 8.13
C ASN A 120 21.00 2.07 7.77
N LEU A 121 19.90 1.75 8.44
CA LEU A 121 19.06 0.61 8.11
C LEU A 121 18.57 0.70 6.65
N TRP A 122 18.00 1.83 6.26
CA TRP A 122 17.43 2.03 4.92
C TRP A 122 18.48 2.13 3.82
N ASN A 123 19.66 2.69 4.10
CA ASN A 123 20.79 2.72 3.17
C ASN A 123 21.39 1.33 2.89
N ASN A 124 21.05 0.32 3.69
CA ASN A 124 21.52 -1.06 3.53
C ASN A 124 20.37 -2.02 3.16
N ALA A 125 19.37 -1.54 2.42
CA ALA A 125 18.36 -2.42 1.83
C ALA A 125 19.04 -3.49 0.94
N GLY A 126 18.46 -4.69 0.87
CA GLY A 126 19.15 -5.89 0.35
C GLY A 126 19.87 -6.74 1.41
N VAL A 127 20.20 -6.16 2.57
CA VAL A 127 20.86 -6.85 3.69
C VAL A 127 19.85 -7.14 4.80
N ASP A 128 19.93 -8.32 5.44
CA ASP A 128 19.06 -8.63 6.58
C ASP A 128 19.31 -7.61 7.71
N PRO A 129 18.31 -6.79 8.07
CA PRO A 129 18.50 -5.76 9.07
C PRO A 129 18.54 -6.29 10.51
N LYS A 130 18.16 -7.57 10.71
CA LYS A 130 18.01 -8.18 12.03
C LYS A 130 19.32 -8.83 12.45
N SER A 131 19.50 -8.98 13.76
CA SER A 131 20.62 -9.75 14.30
C SER A 131 20.57 -11.22 13.88
N ASN A 132 21.71 -11.72 13.39
CA ASN A 132 21.93 -13.14 13.07
C ASN A 132 22.21 -14.01 14.31
N ALA A 133 22.29 -13.43 15.50
CA ALA A 133 22.57 -14.17 16.73
C ALA A 133 21.52 -15.27 16.98
N GLY A 134 21.99 -16.49 17.24
CA GLY A 134 21.15 -17.65 17.52
C GLY A 134 20.50 -18.31 16.29
N ASN A 135 20.77 -17.81 15.07
CA ASN A 135 20.27 -18.43 13.85
C ASN A 135 20.93 -19.78 13.60
N ILE A 136 20.10 -20.78 13.32
CA ILE A 136 20.47 -22.04 12.70
C ILE A 136 20.19 -21.91 11.20
N THR A 137 21.13 -22.32 10.37
CA THR A 137 21.03 -22.19 8.91
C THR A 137 20.81 -23.57 8.30
N ALA A 138 19.75 -23.71 7.51
CA ALA A 138 19.49 -24.87 6.67
C ALA A 138 19.80 -24.50 5.21
N THR A 139 20.66 -25.27 4.56
CA THR A 139 21.04 -25.04 3.15
C THR A 139 20.82 -26.28 2.31
N ASN A 140 20.39 -26.12 1.07
CA ASN A 140 20.26 -27.22 0.12
C ASN A 140 20.45 -26.72 -1.32
N THR A 141 20.90 -27.59 -2.22
CA THR A 141 20.91 -27.35 -3.67
C THR A 141 20.32 -28.55 -4.38
N PHE A 142 19.33 -28.33 -5.24
CA PHE A 142 18.59 -29.43 -5.88
C PHE A 142 18.01 -29.02 -7.24
N ALA A 143 17.66 -30.02 -8.04
CA ALA A 143 16.81 -29.84 -9.21
C ALA A 143 15.35 -30.11 -8.85
N LEU A 144 14.43 -29.25 -9.30
CA LEU A 144 13.00 -29.40 -9.11
C LEU A 144 12.34 -29.79 -10.44
N ALA A 145 11.80 -31.00 -10.50
CA ALA A 145 11.07 -31.47 -11.67
C ALA A 145 9.77 -30.67 -11.90
N ALA A 146 9.27 -30.67 -13.14
CA ALA A 146 7.97 -30.11 -13.49
C ALA A 146 6.85 -30.74 -12.64
N GLY A 147 5.95 -29.93 -12.08
CA GLY A 147 4.86 -30.41 -11.22
C GLY A 147 5.28 -30.90 -9.82
N ALA A 148 6.58 -30.94 -9.50
CA ALA A 148 7.06 -31.52 -8.25
C ALA A 148 6.99 -30.53 -7.08
N THR A 149 7.02 -31.07 -5.86
CA THR A 149 7.14 -30.31 -4.61
C THR A 149 8.39 -30.77 -3.87
N GLN A 150 9.18 -29.82 -3.37
CA GLN A 150 10.35 -30.07 -2.53
C GLN A 150 10.18 -29.40 -1.17
N THR A 151 10.34 -30.16 -0.09
CA THR A 151 10.43 -29.60 1.26
C THR A 151 11.81 -28.98 1.46
N LEU A 152 11.84 -27.70 1.85
CA LEU A 152 13.04 -26.90 2.10
C LEU A 152 13.41 -26.87 3.58
N LEU A 153 12.41 -26.88 4.46
CA LEU A 153 12.55 -26.88 5.91
C LEU A 153 11.37 -27.64 6.52
N ASP A 154 11.65 -28.49 7.50
CA ASP A 154 10.64 -29.13 8.36
C ASP A 154 11.21 -29.14 9.78
N VAL A 155 10.66 -28.30 10.64
CA VAL A 155 11.19 -28.06 11.99
C VAL A 155 10.07 -27.99 13.02
N SER A 156 10.36 -28.50 14.22
CA SER A 156 9.44 -28.47 15.35
C SER A 156 9.95 -27.62 16.51
N GLY A 157 9.05 -27.28 17.41
CA GLY A 157 9.25 -26.44 18.59
C GLY A 157 9.00 -24.94 18.34
N PRO A 158 8.97 -24.14 19.41
CA PRO A 158 8.74 -22.70 19.35
C PRO A 158 9.96 -21.99 18.74
N ARG A 159 9.79 -21.45 17.53
CA ARG A 159 10.87 -20.88 16.72
C ARG A 159 10.36 -19.72 15.87
N SER A 160 11.28 -19.04 15.20
CA SER A 160 10.98 -18.03 14.19
C SER A 160 11.88 -18.22 12.98
N ILE A 161 11.29 -18.32 11.79
CA ILE A 161 12.04 -18.18 10.53
C ILE A 161 12.49 -16.73 10.44
N SER A 162 13.80 -16.52 10.30
CA SER A 162 14.43 -15.20 10.31
C SER A 162 14.74 -14.71 8.89
N SER A 163 15.04 -15.62 7.97
CA SER A 163 15.25 -15.30 6.55
C SER A 163 15.02 -16.51 5.66
N ILE A 164 14.59 -16.24 4.42
CA ILE A 164 14.57 -17.19 3.30
C ILE A 164 15.36 -16.57 2.17
N LYS A 165 16.34 -17.29 1.61
CA LYS A 165 17.06 -16.91 0.39
C LYS A 165 17.00 -18.03 -0.63
N LEU A 166 16.71 -17.68 -1.88
CA LEU A 166 16.73 -18.60 -3.02
C LEU A 166 17.63 -18.04 -4.12
N LYS A 167 18.50 -18.88 -4.67
CA LYS A 167 19.22 -18.59 -5.91
C LYS A 167 18.77 -19.57 -6.97
N ILE A 168 18.24 -19.03 -8.06
CA ILE A 168 17.61 -19.81 -9.13
C ILE A 168 18.29 -19.44 -10.45
N PRO A 169 18.87 -20.39 -11.19
CA PRO A 169 19.47 -20.11 -12.49
C PRO A 169 18.47 -19.45 -13.45
N GLY A 170 18.92 -18.41 -14.15
CA GLY A 170 18.10 -17.65 -15.11
C GLY A 170 17.39 -16.43 -14.52
N ILE A 171 17.37 -16.28 -13.19
CA ILE A 171 16.92 -15.04 -12.53
C ILE A 171 18.15 -14.19 -12.23
N SER A 172 18.13 -12.94 -12.67
CA SER A 172 19.13 -11.93 -12.31
C SER A 172 18.49 -10.55 -12.15
N GLN A 173 19.06 -9.73 -11.28
CA GLN A 173 18.65 -8.33 -11.12
C GLN A 173 18.95 -7.49 -12.38
N THR A 174 19.91 -7.93 -13.22
CA THR A 174 20.28 -7.26 -14.48
C THR A 174 19.61 -7.90 -15.69
N SER A 175 18.61 -8.76 -15.50
CA SER A 175 17.91 -9.41 -16.61
C SER A 175 17.19 -8.40 -17.51
N GLU A 176 16.83 -7.23 -16.96
CA GLU A 176 16.43 -6.06 -17.74
C GLU A 176 17.63 -5.10 -17.88
N PRO A 177 17.93 -4.58 -19.09
CA PRO A 177 18.96 -3.56 -19.23
C PRO A 177 18.55 -2.33 -18.42
N PRO A 178 19.45 -1.75 -17.60
CA PRO A 178 19.12 -0.56 -16.82
C PRO A 178 18.67 0.54 -17.77
N HIS A 179 17.60 1.25 -17.41
CA HIS A 179 17.16 2.44 -18.14
C HIS A 179 18.30 3.46 -18.12
N THR A 180 19.10 3.46 -19.17
CA THR A 180 20.24 4.37 -19.26
C THR A 180 19.69 5.75 -19.58
N ARG A 181 19.79 6.67 -18.62
CA ARG A 181 19.42 8.07 -18.86
C ARG A 181 20.40 8.66 -19.88
N ILE A 182 19.90 8.96 -21.06
CA ILE A 182 20.68 9.60 -22.12
C ILE A 182 20.48 11.10 -21.98
N THR A 183 21.57 11.84 -21.94
CA THR A 183 21.55 13.31 -21.97
C THR A 183 21.85 13.75 -23.40
N ASP A 184 21.00 14.60 -23.94
CA ASP A 184 21.11 15.14 -25.30
C ASP A 184 20.72 16.62 -25.28
N ASP A 185 21.40 17.46 -26.07
CA ASP A 185 21.00 18.83 -26.31
C ASP A 185 20.01 18.93 -27.48
N GLY A 186 19.25 20.02 -27.51
CA GLY A 186 18.20 20.17 -28.50
C GLY A 186 17.58 21.56 -28.49
N ARG A 187 16.59 21.72 -29.38
CA ARG A 187 15.79 22.93 -29.54
C ARG A 187 14.31 22.57 -29.68
N ALA A 188 13.45 23.56 -29.45
CA ALA A 188 12.03 23.44 -29.79
C ALA A 188 11.49 24.73 -30.40
N PHE A 189 10.42 24.62 -31.19
CA PHE A 189 9.81 25.76 -31.88
C PHE A 189 8.31 25.60 -32.13
N THR A 190 7.65 26.74 -32.36
CA THR A 190 6.27 26.84 -32.89
C THR A 190 6.22 27.41 -34.31
N GLY A 191 7.38 27.71 -34.90
CA GLY A 191 7.56 28.12 -36.31
C GLY A 191 8.04 26.97 -37.19
N TYR A 192 9.32 26.96 -37.54
CA TYR A 192 9.93 25.88 -38.33
C TYR A 192 11.43 25.72 -38.04
N SER A 193 11.96 24.53 -38.29
CA SER A 193 13.40 24.29 -38.48
C SER A 193 13.68 23.92 -39.95
N GLN A 194 14.89 24.19 -40.43
CA GLN A 194 15.35 23.82 -41.76
C GLN A 194 16.82 23.45 -41.73
N PHE A 195 17.20 22.35 -42.36
CA PHE A 195 18.57 21.85 -42.41
C PHE A 195 18.81 20.98 -43.64
N ARG A 196 20.07 20.70 -43.96
CA ARG A 196 20.48 19.87 -45.09
C ARG A 196 21.05 18.56 -44.58
N MET A 197 20.58 17.44 -45.12
CA MET A 197 21.10 16.09 -44.82
C MET A 197 21.73 15.47 -46.07
N ALA A 198 22.86 14.80 -45.91
CA ALA A 198 23.52 14.00 -46.92
C ALA A 198 22.82 12.64 -47.11
N LEU A 199 22.81 12.17 -48.36
CA LEU A 199 22.26 10.89 -48.77
C LEU A 199 23.29 10.12 -49.59
N ASN A 200 23.13 8.79 -49.65
CA ASN A 200 23.89 7.99 -50.61
C ASN A 200 23.38 8.27 -52.03
N SER A 201 24.26 8.54 -52.99
CA SER A 201 23.85 8.81 -54.38
C SER A 201 23.17 7.62 -55.07
N ALA A 202 23.35 6.41 -54.56
CA ALA A 202 22.68 5.19 -55.03
C ALA A 202 21.33 4.93 -54.32
N ASN A 203 20.84 5.87 -53.50
CA ASN A 203 19.59 5.67 -52.78
C ASN A 203 18.39 5.56 -53.72
N THR A 204 17.46 4.68 -53.39
CA THR A 204 16.13 4.56 -54.01
C THR A 204 15.02 5.14 -53.14
N GLY A 205 15.36 5.70 -51.98
CA GLY A 205 14.45 6.18 -50.95
C GLY A 205 15.25 6.68 -49.75
N ALA A 206 14.62 7.46 -48.86
CA ALA A 206 15.23 7.81 -47.59
C ALA A 206 14.20 7.88 -46.45
N THR A 207 14.65 7.53 -45.25
CA THR A 207 13.89 7.67 -44.01
C THR A 207 14.60 8.69 -43.13
N LEU A 208 13.86 9.69 -42.66
CA LEU A 208 14.34 10.65 -41.67
C LEU A 208 13.88 10.19 -40.30
N VAL A 209 14.81 10.05 -39.36
CA VAL A 209 14.51 9.69 -37.98
C VAL A 209 14.81 10.89 -37.09
N ARG A 210 13.95 11.16 -36.11
CA ARG A 210 14.12 12.25 -35.13
C ARG A 210 14.06 11.68 -33.73
N ARG A 211 15.06 11.99 -32.89
CA ARG A 211 14.93 11.91 -31.44
C ARG A 211 14.12 13.09 -30.93
N LEU A 212 13.08 12.79 -30.18
CA LEU A 212 12.23 13.78 -29.53
C LEU A 212 12.03 13.48 -28.04
N ASP A 213 11.72 14.53 -27.31
CA ASP A 213 11.09 14.50 -25.99
C ASP A 213 9.58 14.28 -26.16
N TYR A 214 9.18 13.05 -25.92
CA TYR A 214 7.81 12.55 -25.92
C TYR A 214 7.01 12.92 -24.67
N GLY A 215 7.60 13.66 -23.72
CA GLY A 215 6.86 14.32 -22.65
C GLY A 215 5.99 15.47 -23.15
N ILE A 216 6.20 15.93 -24.40
CA ILE A 216 5.34 16.92 -25.07
C ILE A 216 4.35 16.20 -25.98
N ALA A 217 3.08 16.22 -25.60
CA ALA A 217 2.05 15.44 -26.26
C ALA A 217 1.71 15.92 -27.68
N ASN A 218 1.30 14.98 -28.53
CA ASN A 218 0.55 15.22 -29.77
C ASN A 218 1.26 16.12 -30.81
N GLN A 219 2.59 15.98 -30.95
CA GLN A 219 3.40 16.79 -31.87
C GLN A 219 3.09 16.51 -33.34
N THR A 220 2.82 17.56 -34.11
CA THR A 220 2.49 17.48 -35.54
C THR A 220 3.22 18.57 -36.35
N ALA A 221 3.85 18.20 -37.47
CA ALA A 221 4.54 19.11 -38.39
C ALA A 221 4.32 18.75 -39.86
N ARG A 222 4.39 19.74 -40.76
CA ARG A 222 4.52 19.52 -42.22
C ARG A 222 5.99 19.38 -42.58
N ILE A 223 6.29 18.39 -43.41
CA ILE A 223 7.66 18.14 -43.89
C ILE A 223 7.78 18.58 -45.33
N TYR A 224 8.84 19.31 -45.64
CA TYR A 224 9.22 19.72 -46.99
C TYR A 224 10.60 19.19 -47.33
N VAL A 225 10.79 18.77 -48.58
CA VAL A 225 12.09 18.37 -49.15
C VAL A 225 12.36 19.22 -50.38
N ASP A 226 13.50 19.94 -50.36
CA ASP A 226 13.92 20.90 -51.39
C ASP A 226 12.79 21.89 -51.76
N GLY A 227 12.02 22.34 -50.76
CA GLY A 227 10.93 23.30 -50.90
C GLY A 227 9.56 22.71 -51.28
N ALA A 228 9.48 21.42 -51.62
CA ALA A 228 8.21 20.75 -51.90
C ALA A 228 7.67 20.03 -50.66
N GLN A 229 6.38 20.19 -50.35
CA GLN A 229 5.76 19.47 -49.22
C GLN A 229 5.66 17.98 -49.54
N VAL A 230 6.16 17.13 -48.63
CA VAL A 230 6.21 15.68 -48.81
C VAL A 230 5.28 14.92 -47.88
N GLY A 231 4.79 15.54 -46.79
CA GLY A 231 3.79 14.93 -45.92
C GLY A 231 3.60 15.67 -44.59
N ILE A 232 2.81 15.05 -43.72
CA ILE A 232 2.60 15.48 -42.32
C ILE A 232 3.20 14.40 -41.42
N TRP A 233 4.05 14.81 -40.49
CA TRP A 233 4.62 13.96 -39.45
C TRP A 233 3.87 14.24 -38.15
N ALA A 234 3.15 13.23 -37.65
CA ALA A 234 2.36 13.32 -36.43
C ALA A 234 2.76 12.22 -35.44
N ASN A 235 2.86 12.58 -34.16
CA ASN A 235 3.18 11.70 -33.05
C ASN A 235 2.07 11.87 -31.99
N ALA A 236 1.26 10.84 -31.77
CA ALA A 236 0.10 10.90 -30.88
C ALA A 236 0.39 10.25 -29.52
N GLY A 237 0.09 10.95 -28.43
CA GLY A 237 0.35 10.48 -27.06
C GLY A 237 1.44 11.25 -26.35
N VAL A 238 1.77 10.81 -25.13
CA VAL A 238 2.76 11.39 -24.23
C VAL A 238 3.32 10.30 -23.31
N ASP A 239 4.60 10.41 -22.93
CA ASP A 239 5.20 9.57 -21.90
C ASP A 239 6.12 10.43 -21.03
N GLY A 240 5.71 10.66 -19.78
CA GLY A 240 6.51 11.44 -18.84
C GLY A 240 7.69 10.65 -18.25
N GLY A 241 7.57 9.33 -18.16
CA GLY A 241 8.56 8.47 -17.50
C GLY A 241 9.71 8.06 -18.40
N ASN A 242 9.43 7.67 -19.65
CA ASN A 242 10.44 7.43 -20.67
C ASN A 242 10.28 8.45 -21.79
N ARG A 243 10.88 9.62 -21.66
CA ARG A 243 10.62 10.72 -22.60
C ARG A 243 11.35 10.58 -23.94
N TRP A 244 12.39 9.77 -24.07
CA TRP A 244 13.03 9.60 -25.38
C TRP A 244 12.18 8.74 -26.31
N ARG A 245 11.98 9.22 -27.54
CA ARG A 245 11.48 8.45 -28.67
C ARG A 245 12.31 8.75 -29.91
N ASP A 246 12.51 7.72 -30.73
CA ASP A 246 13.03 7.87 -32.08
C ASP A 246 11.89 7.58 -33.04
N GLU A 247 11.48 8.63 -33.74
CA GLU A 247 10.35 8.55 -34.66
C GLU A 247 10.85 8.60 -36.08
N SER A 248 10.18 7.87 -36.97
CA SER A 248 10.59 7.76 -38.37
C SER A 248 9.58 8.42 -39.29
N PHE A 249 10.06 9.15 -40.29
CA PHE A 249 9.30 9.69 -41.39
C PHE A 249 9.90 9.21 -42.71
N SER A 250 9.18 8.33 -43.41
CA SER A 250 9.58 7.86 -44.72
C SER A 250 9.36 8.95 -45.77
N ILE A 251 10.43 9.40 -46.42
CA ILE A 251 10.37 10.39 -47.48
C ILE A 251 10.05 9.66 -48.79
N PRO A 252 9.01 10.05 -49.55
CA PRO A 252 8.68 9.39 -50.80
C PRO A 252 9.86 9.43 -51.78
N GLN A 253 10.17 8.28 -52.40
CA GLN A 253 11.35 8.09 -53.27
C GLN A 253 11.52 9.17 -54.36
N VAL A 254 10.43 9.74 -54.86
CA VAL A 254 10.45 10.80 -55.89
C VAL A 254 11.19 12.06 -55.44
N PHE A 255 11.33 12.26 -54.12
CA PHE A 255 12.02 13.41 -53.54
C PHE A 255 13.49 13.13 -53.20
N THR A 256 13.96 11.88 -53.23
CA THR A 256 15.31 11.50 -52.73
C THR A 256 16.13 10.69 -53.71
N ALA A 257 15.51 9.90 -54.60
CA ALA A 257 16.19 8.96 -55.47
C ALA A 257 17.26 9.63 -56.33
N GLY A 258 18.48 9.08 -56.30
CA GLY A 258 19.63 9.59 -57.05
C GLY A 258 20.24 10.90 -56.53
N LYS A 259 19.69 11.49 -55.46
CA LYS A 259 20.27 12.68 -54.81
C LYS A 259 21.36 12.28 -53.80
N ASN A 260 22.38 13.12 -53.65
CA ASN A 260 23.43 12.96 -52.64
C ASN A 260 23.23 13.85 -51.40
N SER A 261 22.21 14.72 -51.41
CA SER A 261 21.78 15.51 -50.26
C SER A 261 20.39 16.08 -50.53
N ILE A 262 19.68 16.44 -49.47
CA ILE A 262 18.37 17.09 -49.50
C ILE A 262 18.30 18.19 -48.45
N THR A 263 17.52 19.24 -48.72
CA THR A 263 17.14 20.24 -47.71
C THR A 263 15.79 19.90 -47.13
N ILE A 264 15.72 19.69 -45.83
CA ILE A 264 14.50 19.39 -45.08
C ILE A 264 14.05 20.65 -44.36
N LYS A 265 12.75 20.99 -44.48
CA LYS A 265 12.09 21.97 -43.59
C LYS A 265 10.98 21.26 -42.82
N VAL A 266 10.99 21.44 -41.50
CA VAL A 266 9.99 20.91 -40.56
C VAL A 266 9.18 22.09 -40.05
N GLU A 267 7.92 22.20 -40.45
CA GLU A 267 7.04 23.32 -40.12
C GLU A 267 5.98 22.89 -39.11
N PHE A 268 5.93 23.55 -37.95
CA PHE A 268 5.01 23.25 -36.86
C PHE A 268 3.54 23.39 -37.30
N ILE A 269 2.69 22.45 -36.86
CA ILE A 269 1.23 22.52 -36.96
C ILE A 269 0.60 22.65 -35.58
N SER A 270 0.87 21.70 -34.68
CA SER A 270 0.26 21.64 -33.34
C SER A 270 1.01 20.70 -32.40
N SER A 271 0.91 20.94 -31.10
CA SER A 271 1.28 20.03 -30.00
C SER A 271 0.71 20.57 -28.68
N ALA A 272 1.00 19.90 -27.56
CA ALA A 272 0.70 20.44 -26.23
C ALA A 272 1.52 21.69 -25.86
N ILE A 273 2.75 21.83 -26.37
CA ILE A 273 3.62 22.98 -26.12
C ILE A 273 4.26 23.46 -27.43
N ASP A 274 5.23 22.72 -27.95
CA ASP A 274 5.98 23.02 -29.18
C ASP A 274 6.41 21.73 -29.92
N TRP A 275 7.16 21.87 -31.02
CA TRP A 275 7.86 20.77 -31.68
C TRP A 275 9.31 20.77 -31.22
N ASN A 276 9.74 19.69 -30.57
CA ASN A 276 11.11 19.55 -30.06
C ASN A 276 11.96 18.60 -30.91
N GLU A 277 13.26 18.87 -30.97
CA GLU A 277 14.21 18.15 -31.81
C GLU A 277 15.59 18.14 -31.15
N PHE A 278 16.20 16.96 -31.10
CA PHE A 278 17.49 16.73 -30.42
C PHE A 278 18.52 16.15 -31.39
N THR A 279 18.20 15.03 -32.02
CA THR A 279 19.05 14.46 -33.09
C THR A 279 18.20 14.04 -34.27
N TYR A 280 18.69 14.29 -35.48
CA TYR A 280 18.16 13.74 -36.72
C TYR A 280 19.15 12.76 -37.34
N TRP A 281 18.64 11.62 -37.80
CA TRP A 281 19.38 10.66 -38.61
C TRP A 281 18.73 10.51 -39.98
N ALA A 282 19.54 10.58 -41.03
CA ALA A 282 19.08 10.28 -42.39
C ALA A 282 19.55 8.88 -42.79
N TYR A 283 18.60 8.01 -43.10
CA TYR A 283 18.87 6.67 -43.63
C TYR A 283 18.55 6.65 -45.12
N SER A 284 19.52 6.29 -45.95
CA SER A 284 19.34 6.06 -47.39
C SER A 284 19.05 4.60 -47.68
N THR A 285 17.99 4.31 -48.43
CA THR A 285 17.68 2.94 -48.90
C THR A 285 18.59 2.58 -50.07
N VAL A 286 19.55 1.67 -49.87
CA VAL A 286 20.51 1.21 -50.89
C VAL A 286 20.40 -0.30 -51.03
N GLY A 287 20.09 -0.79 -52.23
CA GLY A 287 19.94 -2.23 -52.48
C GLY A 287 18.83 -2.90 -51.66
N GLY A 288 17.82 -2.13 -51.24
CA GLY A 288 16.72 -2.61 -50.39
C GLY A 288 17.01 -2.60 -48.89
N THR A 289 18.13 -2.02 -48.44
CA THR A 289 18.47 -1.88 -47.02
C THR A 289 18.69 -0.41 -46.66
N ASP A 290 18.14 0.02 -45.54
CA ASP A 290 18.33 1.38 -45.01
C ASP A 290 19.69 1.50 -44.32
N GLN A 291 20.53 2.41 -44.81
CA GLN A 291 21.87 2.68 -44.29
C GLN A 291 21.92 4.10 -43.73
N LEU A 292 22.44 4.27 -42.51
CA LEU A 292 22.69 5.59 -41.96
C LEU A 292 23.71 6.32 -42.82
N THR A 293 23.32 7.47 -43.38
CA THR A 293 24.18 8.27 -44.26
C THR A 293 24.55 9.62 -43.71
N ASP A 294 23.76 10.15 -42.76
CA ASP A 294 24.08 11.43 -42.13
C ASP A 294 23.44 11.56 -40.75
N THR A 295 24.00 12.43 -39.92
CA THR A 295 23.54 12.69 -38.55
C THR A 295 23.67 14.17 -38.22
N LEU A 296 22.54 14.80 -37.92
CA LEU A 296 22.45 16.15 -37.40
C LEU A 296 22.14 16.08 -35.91
N ASP A 297 23.14 16.39 -35.10
CA ASP A 297 23.02 16.70 -33.66
C ASP A 297 22.57 18.18 -33.51
N VAL A 298 21.38 18.42 -32.97
CA VAL A 298 20.72 19.73 -32.81
C VAL A 298 21.01 20.26 -31.41
N GLY A 299 21.39 21.53 -31.28
CA GLY A 299 22.00 22.09 -30.06
C GLY A 299 23.52 22.15 -30.15
N ASN A 300 24.13 21.20 -30.88
CA ASN A 300 25.55 21.22 -31.19
C ASN A 300 25.88 22.19 -32.33
N SER A 301 26.44 23.35 -31.96
CA SER A 301 26.78 24.42 -32.92
C SER A 301 27.64 24.01 -34.13
N SER A 302 28.53 23.02 -33.99
CA SER A 302 29.39 22.56 -35.09
C SER A 302 28.61 21.67 -36.06
N SER A 303 27.76 20.79 -35.53
CA SER A 303 26.83 19.97 -36.30
C SER A 303 25.80 20.85 -37.03
N GLU A 304 25.14 21.76 -36.32
CA GLU A 304 24.16 22.70 -36.90
C GLU A 304 24.75 23.52 -38.05
N SER A 305 25.97 24.05 -37.87
CA SER A 305 26.66 24.81 -38.92
C SER A 305 26.96 23.96 -40.16
N SER A 306 27.38 22.71 -39.95
CA SER A 306 27.70 21.76 -41.04
C SER A 306 26.46 21.37 -41.86
N HIS A 307 25.29 21.36 -41.22
CA HIS A 307 24.02 21.04 -41.87
C HIS A 307 23.23 22.28 -42.30
N SER A 308 23.81 23.49 -42.20
CA SER A 308 23.10 24.75 -42.52
C SER A 308 21.76 24.88 -41.78
N TYR A 309 21.74 24.45 -40.52
CA TYR A 309 20.55 24.45 -39.69
C TYR A 309 20.08 25.88 -39.39
N VAL A 310 18.77 26.11 -39.53
CA VAL A 310 18.09 27.37 -39.26
C VAL A 310 16.81 27.08 -38.49
N ILE A 311 16.50 27.90 -37.48
CA ILE A 311 15.28 27.79 -36.68
C ILE A 311 14.53 29.13 -36.66
N ASN A 312 13.20 29.05 -36.72
CA ASN A 312 12.27 30.17 -36.61
C ASN A 312 11.21 29.85 -35.55
N GLY A 313 10.86 30.85 -34.73
CA GLY A 313 9.89 30.67 -33.66
C GLY A 313 10.38 29.73 -32.56
N GLN A 314 11.69 29.76 -32.25
CA GLN A 314 12.29 28.95 -31.18
C GLN A 314 11.61 29.28 -29.84
N SER A 315 11.05 28.27 -29.20
CA SER A 315 10.44 28.32 -27.88
C SER A 315 11.39 27.83 -26.78
N TRP A 316 12.33 26.93 -27.12
CA TRP A 316 13.24 26.34 -26.16
C TRP A 316 14.61 25.98 -26.77
N SER A 317 15.64 25.98 -25.92
CA SER A 317 16.95 25.38 -26.19
C SER A 317 17.59 24.96 -24.87
N GLY A 318 18.18 23.77 -24.83
CA GLY A 318 18.83 23.25 -23.63
C GLY A 318 19.15 21.77 -23.75
N THR A 319 19.35 21.13 -22.60
CA THR A 319 19.61 19.68 -22.50
C THR A 319 18.41 18.95 -21.94
N GLY A 320 18.00 17.86 -22.60
CA GLY A 320 17.10 16.84 -22.07
C GLY A 320 17.91 15.68 -21.50
N SER A 321 17.45 15.08 -20.42
CA SER A 321 18.08 13.89 -19.85
C SER A 321 16.98 12.91 -19.47
N PHE A 322 16.77 11.89 -20.30
CA PHE A 322 15.59 11.02 -20.24
C PHE A 322 15.95 9.57 -20.58
N THR A 323 14.98 8.66 -20.47
CA THR A 323 15.12 7.23 -20.78
C THR A 323 14.26 6.85 -21.99
N TYR A 324 14.66 5.79 -22.70
CA TYR A 324 13.83 5.14 -23.71
C TYR A 324 12.92 4.08 -23.05
N PRO A 325 11.74 3.79 -23.64
CA PRO A 325 10.90 2.68 -23.18
C PRO A 325 11.63 1.37 -23.50
N LEU A 326 11.64 0.44 -22.56
CA LEU A 326 12.22 -0.88 -22.79
C LEU A 326 11.25 -1.72 -23.63
N PRO A 327 11.73 -2.41 -24.69
CA PRO A 327 10.91 -3.41 -25.35
C PRO A 327 10.70 -4.59 -24.40
N PHE A 328 9.50 -5.16 -24.38
CA PHE A 328 9.27 -6.45 -23.72
C PHE A 328 10.10 -7.53 -24.44
N THR A 329 11.09 -8.11 -23.76
CA THR A 329 12.06 -9.04 -24.36
C THR A 329 11.72 -10.50 -24.05
N GLU A 330 12.31 -11.43 -24.82
CA GLU A 330 12.25 -12.87 -24.52
C GLU A 330 12.83 -13.22 -23.13
N THR A 331 13.76 -12.41 -22.61
CA THR A 331 14.31 -12.55 -21.25
C THR A 331 13.26 -12.25 -20.17
N CYS A 332 12.41 -11.24 -20.38
CA CYS A 332 11.28 -10.93 -19.49
C CYS A 332 10.34 -12.15 -19.39
N LEU A 333 10.03 -12.77 -20.54
CA LEU A 333 9.16 -13.95 -20.62
C LEU A 333 9.75 -15.15 -19.88
N ALA A 334 11.04 -15.42 -20.06
CA ALA A 334 11.72 -16.54 -19.41
C ALA A 334 11.79 -16.38 -17.88
N THR A 335 12.09 -15.18 -17.39
CA THR A 335 12.11 -14.90 -15.95
C THR A 335 10.70 -14.93 -15.35
N SER A 336 9.71 -14.40 -16.07
CA SER A 336 8.29 -14.43 -15.66
C SER A 336 7.77 -15.86 -15.50
N ASP A 337 8.12 -16.79 -16.40
CA ASP A 337 7.74 -18.20 -16.25
C ASP A 337 8.28 -18.78 -14.92
N ILE A 338 9.55 -18.55 -14.60
CA ILE A 338 10.15 -19.06 -13.36
C ILE A 338 9.48 -18.42 -12.14
N LEU A 339 9.35 -17.08 -12.14
CA LEU A 339 8.85 -16.32 -10.99
C LEU A 339 7.36 -16.56 -10.71
N ASN A 340 6.55 -16.77 -11.75
CA ASN A 340 5.11 -16.92 -11.61
C ASN A 340 4.67 -18.39 -11.45
N ASN A 341 5.50 -19.35 -11.86
CA ASN A 341 5.18 -20.78 -11.81
C ASN A 341 6.04 -21.59 -10.81
N LEU A 342 6.95 -20.96 -10.06
CA LEU A 342 7.48 -21.53 -8.82
C LEU A 342 6.78 -20.87 -7.64
N TRP A 343 6.29 -21.69 -6.71
CA TRP A 343 5.44 -21.25 -5.61
C TRP A 343 6.04 -21.63 -4.27
N LEU A 344 6.09 -20.68 -3.34
CA LEU A 344 6.46 -20.91 -1.96
C LEU A 344 5.19 -21.24 -1.15
N LYS A 345 5.25 -22.34 -0.39
CA LYS A 345 4.22 -22.73 0.57
C LYS A 345 4.84 -22.84 1.95
N ILE A 346 4.26 -22.15 2.93
CA ILE A 346 4.64 -22.25 4.34
C ILE A 346 3.40 -22.55 5.19
N SER A 347 3.50 -23.58 6.02
CA SER A 347 2.46 -23.96 6.99
C SER A 347 3.02 -23.88 8.41
N PHE A 348 2.35 -23.14 9.29
CA PHE A 348 2.66 -23.04 10.72
C PHE A 348 1.65 -23.83 11.57
N ASP A 349 2.11 -24.46 12.64
CA ASP A 349 1.32 -24.96 13.78
C ASP A 349 0.04 -25.75 13.44
N ASP A 350 0.10 -26.52 12.36
CA ASP A 350 -1.03 -27.29 11.82
C ASP A 350 -2.26 -26.42 11.45
N GLU A 351 -2.04 -25.14 11.07
CA GLU A 351 -3.08 -24.28 10.51
C GLU A 351 -3.78 -24.99 9.34
N PRO A 352 -5.12 -24.93 9.24
CA PRO A 352 -5.88 -25.67 8.23
C PRO A 352 -5.54 -25.23 6.80
N ASN A 353 -5.10 -23.99 6.64
CA ASN A 353 -4.64 -23.40 5.39
C ASN A 353 -3.17 -22.98 5.55
N PRO A 354 -2.35 -23.07 4.49
CA PRO A 354 -0.99 -22.55 4.54
C PRO A 354 -1.01 -21.05 4.82
N SER A 355 -0.14 -20.60 5.73
CA SER A 355 0.02 -19.20 6.10
C SER A 355 0.64 -18.39 4.94
N VAL A 356 1.53 -19.02 4.16
CA VAL A 356 2.07 -18.48 2.92
C VAL A 356 1.78 -19.44 1.78
N HIS A 357 1.22 -18.93 0.69
CA HIS A 357 1.03 -19.68 -0.56
C HIS A 357 0.99 -18.71 -1.74
N ALA A 358 2.13 -18.55 -2.40
CA ALA A 358 2.31 -17.51 -3.40
C ALA A 358 3.39 -17.86 -4.44
N PRO A 359 3.30 -17.32 -5.67
CA PRO A 359 4.38 -17.37 -6.63
C PRO A 359 5.59 -16.58 -6.13
N LEU A 360 6.80 -17.00 -6.52
CA LEU A 360 8.05 -16.39 -6.07
C LEU A 360 8.14 -14.90 -6.44
N GLY A 361 7.72 -14.52 -7.65
CA GLY A 361 7.75 -13.12 -8.12
C GLY A 361 7.02 -12.19 -7.16
N SER A 362 5.75 -12.47 -6.88
CA SER A 362 4.98 -11.68 -5.90
C SER A 362 5.51 -11.84 -4.47
N PHE A 363 5.93 -13.03 -4.04
CA PHE A 363 6.41 -13.23 -2.66
C PHE A 363 7.68 -12.41 -2.35
N PHE A 364 8.59 -12.29 -3.31
CA PHE A 364 9.84 -11.54 -3.17
C PHE A 364 9.75 -10.07 -3.61
N GLY A 365 8.55 -9.54 -3.87
CA GLY A 365 8.34 -8.13 -4.18
C GLY A 365 8.24 -7.77 -5.67
N MET A 366 8.73 -8.64 -6.56
CA MET A 366 8.94 -8.35 -7.99
C MET A 366 7.68 -8.32 -8.84
N GLY A 367 6.57 -8.86 -8.35
CA GLY A 367 5.30 -8.95 -9.08
C GLY A 367 5.32 -10.03 -10.18
N GLN A 368 4.63 -9.77 -11.28
CA GLN A 368 4.33 -10.75 -12.34
C GLN A 368 5.07 -10.51 -13.67
N PHE A 369 5.79 -9.39 -13.81
CA PHE A 369 6.36 -8.96 -15.11
C PHE A 369 7.87 -9.20 -15.23
N GLY A 370 8.37 -10.26 -14.59
CA GLY A 370 9.76 -10.69 -14.71
C GLY A 370 10.67 -10.14 -13.61
N ALA A 371 11.93 -10.55 -13.67
CA ALA A 371 12.94 -10.14 -12.69
C ALA A 371 13.32 -8.67 -12.90
N ASN A 372 13.43 -7.92 -11.80
CA ASN A 372 13.80 -6.51 -11.77
C ASN A 372 14.74 -6.21 -10.59
N ASP A 373 15.44 -5.08 -10.64
CA ASP A 373 16.26 -4.62 -9.51
C ASP A 373 15.36 -4.06 -8.40
N LEU A 374 14.90 -4.96 -7.52
CA LEU A 374 14.11 -4.64 -6.35
C LEU A 374 14.93 -4.88 -5.09
N GLN A 375 15.15 -3.80 -4.34
CA GLN A 375 15.91 -3.80 -3.09
C GLN A 375 15.09 -3.18 -1.94
N ALA A 376 13.91 -3.73 -1.66
CA ALA A 376 13.15 -3.33 -0.48
C ALA A 376 13.80 -3.91 0.80
N LEU A 377 13.47 -3.36 1.96
CA LEU A 377 14.07 -3.78 3.23
C LEU A 377 13.87 -5.27 3.55
N PRO A 378 12.64 -5.81 3.52
CA PRO A 378 12.41 -7.20 3.89
C PRO A 378 12.30 -8.14 2.68
N VAL A 379 12.19 -7.65 1.44
CA VAL A 379 12.02 -8.49 0.25
C VAL A 379 12.79 -7.93 -0.94
N GLY A 380 13.26 -8.78 -1.84
CA GLY A 380 13.91 -8.35 -3.07
C GLY A 380 14.91 -9.35 -3.64
N ILE A 381 15.82 -8.84 -4.45
CA ILE A 381 16.97 -9.57 -5.01
C ILE A 381 18.26 -8.85 -4.60
N ASP A 382 19.24 -9.59 -4.08
CA ASP A 382 20.52 -9.02 -3.69
C ASP A 382 21.52 -9.00 -4.85
N ALA A 383 22.65 -8.30 -4.67
CA ALA A 383 23.67 -8.13 -5.70
C ALA A 383 24.31 -9.43 -6.23
N ASN A 384 24.05 -10.57 -5.58
CA ASN A 384 24.49 -11.90 -6.01
C ASN A 384 23.35 -12.72 -6.63
N ASP A 385 22.25 -12.07 -7.02
CA ASP A 385 21.03 -12.65 -7.56
C ASP A 385 20.32 -13.62 -6.60
N ASN A 386 20.47 -13.45 -5.29
CA ASN A 386 19.64 -14.19 -4.34
C ASN A 386 18.34 -13.42 -4.11
N LEU A 387 17.22 -14.06 -4.40
CA LEU A 387 15.91 -13.64 -3.91
C LEU A 387 15.91 -13.76 -2.37
N TYR A 388 15.49 -12.73 -1.65
CA TYR A 388 15.52 -12.72 -0.19
C TYR A 388 14.19 -12.28 0.41
N CYS A 389 13.82 -12.91 1.54
CA CYS A 389 12.77 -12.46 2.43
C CYS A 389 13.28 -12.45 3.87
N TYR A 390 13.14 -11.33 4.57
CA TYR A 390 13.63 -11.05 5.92
C TYR A 390 12.50 -10.73 6.90
N PHE A 391 11.23 -10.95 6.54
CA PHE A 391 10.15 -10.87 7.53
C PHE A 391 10.34 -11.96 8.61
N PRO A 392 10.23 -11.63 9.91
CA PRO A 392 10.25 -12.66 10.96
C PRO A 392 8.95 -13.48 10.95
N MET A 393 9.05 -14.80 10.98
CA MET A 393 7.87 -15.67 10.91
C MET A 393 7.84 -16.59 12.15
N PRO A 394 7.30 -16.13 13.29
CA PRO A 394 7.22 -16.91 14.52
C PRO A 394 6.16 -18.02 14.42
N PHE A 395 6.44 -19.19 15.01
CA PHE A 395 5.53 -20.33 15.15
C PHE A 395 5.82 -21.14 16.44
N ALA A 396 4.79 -21.69 17.08
CA ALA A 396 4.84 -22.27 18.42
C ALA A 396 5.19 -23.77 18.45
N ARG A 397 4.79 -24.53 17.44
CA ARG A 397 4.86 -25.99 17.39
C ARG A 397 5.67 -26.50 16.20
N CYS A 398 5.39 -26.04 14.98
CA CYS A 398 6.06 -26.54 13.78
C CYS A 398 5.96 -25.56 12.61
N ALA A 399 6.92 -25.67 11.69
CA ALA A 399 6.89 -25.00 10.40
C ALA A 399 7.39 -25.95 9.30
N VAL A 400 6.63 -26.02 8.21
CA VAL A 400 7.03 -26.71 6.98
C VAL A 400 7.11 -25.68 5.85
N VAL A 401 8.28 -25.55 5.24
CA VAL A 401 8.53 -24.68 4.07
C VAL A 401 8.73 -25.57 2.85
N GLN A 402 7.97 -25.33 1.78
CA GLN A 402 8.01 -26.11 0.55
C GLN A 402 8.09 -25.20 -0.67
N LEU A 403 8.81 -25.66 -1.70
CA LEU A 403 8.81 -25.09 -3.04
C LEU A 403 8.04 -26.01 -3.97
N ILE A 404 7.08 -25.45 -4.71
CA ILE A 404 6.18 -26.17 -5.61
C ILE A 404 6.44 -25.66 -7.03
N SER A 405 6.69 -26.57 -7.96
CA SER A 405 6.80 -26.23 -9.38
C SER A 405 5.47 -26.46 -10.08
N GLN A 406 4.91 -25.40 -10.64
CA GLN A 406 3.81 -25.43 -11.61
C GLN A 406 4.33 -25.30 -13.06
N ARG A 407 5.66 -25.26 -13.24
CA ARG A 407 6.30 -25.16 -14.55
C ARG A 407 6.09 -26.43 -15.38
N SER A 408 6.06 -26.26 -16.69
CA SER A 408 6.08 -27.35 -17.67
C SER A 408 7.48 -27.96 -17.89
N SER A 409 8.52 -27.31 -17.36
CA SER A 409 9.92 -27.74 -17.45
C SER A 409 10.58 -27.82 -16.07
N ALA A 410 11.64 -28.63 -15.96
CA ALA A 410 12.40 -28.74 -14.73
C ALA A 410 13.30 -27.50 -14.51
N THR A 411 13.55 -27.17 -13.24
CA THR A 411 14.49 -26.11 -12.84
C THR A 411 15.68 -26.78 -12.15
N ALA A 412 16.86 -26.72 -12.74
CA ALA A 412 18.08 -27.27 -12.15
C ALA A 412 18.72 -26.29 -11.16
N ASP A 413 19.53 -26.83 -10.23
CA ASP A 413 20.44 -26.09 -9.35
C ASP A 413 19.83 -24.92 -8.55
N ILE A 414 18.61 -25.11 -8.05
CA ILE A 414 18.01 -24.18 -7.08
C ILE A 414 18.78 -24.31 -5.76
N ALA A 415 19.46 -23.24 -5.35
CA ALA A 415 20.11 -23.17 -4.04
C ALA A 415 19.23 -22.41 -3.05
N VAL A 416 19.15 -22.93 -1.83
CA VAL A 416 18.28 -22.43 -0.76
C VAL A 416 19.09 -22.23 0.51
N GLU A 417 18.85 -21.12 1.19
CA GLU A 417 19.29 -20.85 2.56
C GLU A 417 18.09 -20.38 3.37
N ILE A 418 17.73 -21.11 4.43
CA ILE A 418 16.70 -20.69 5.38
C ILE A 418 17.33 -20.59 6.76
N LYS A 419 17.22 -19.41 7.39
CA LYS A 419 17.67 -19.19 8.77
C LYS A 419 16.49 -19.17 9.72
N HIS A 420 16.63 -19.83 10.86
CA HIS A 420 15.61 -19.85 11.89
C HIS A 420 16.24 -19.97 13.28
N LYS A 421 15.55 -19.49 14.32
CA LYS A 421 16.05 -19.54 15.71
C LYS A 421 14.95 -19.85 16.71
N PRO A 422 15.26 -20.33 17.92
CA PRO A 422 14.29 -20.43 19.01
C PRO A 422 13.58 -19.09 19.24
N PHE A 423 12.28 -19.14 19.51
CA PHE A 423 11.47 -17.97 19.83
C PHE A 423 11.02 -18.04 21.29
N ALA A 424 11.35 -17.01 22.06
CA ALA A 424 11.20 -17.01 23.51
C ALA A 424 10.00 -16.18 24.00
N ASP A 425 9.50 -15.25 23.18
CA ASP A 425 8.39 -14.40 23.58
C ASP A 425 7.06 -15.18 23.57
N PRO A 426 6.06 -14.76 24.37
CA PRO A 426 4.76 -15.41 24.37
C PRO A 426 4.09 -15.37 22.98
N PHE A 427 3.63 -16.52 22.48
CA PHE A 427 2.86 -16.56 21.23
C PHE A 427 1.51 -15.84 21.33
N ALA A 428 1.00 -15.63 22.55
CA ALA A 428 -0.15 -14.77 22.80
C ALA A 428 0.07 -13.30 22.38
N SER A 429 1.32 -12.83 22.27
CA SER A 429 1.65 -11.46 21.85
C SER A 429 2.09 -11.28 20.39
N VAL A 430 2.19 -12.36 19.59
CA VAL A 430 2.64 -12.27 18.18
C VAL A 430 1.71 -12.99 17.21
N GLY A 431 1.49 -12.44 16.03
CA GLY A 431 0.71 -13.07 14.95
C GLY A 431 1.56 -13.95 14.04
N TYR A 432 0.89 -14.80 13.25
CA TYR A 432 1.55 -15.55 12.18
C TYR A 432 1.80 -14.63 10.98
N PHE A 433 2.97 -14.75 10.36
CA PHE A 433 3.22 -14.11 9.08
C PHE A 433 2.39 -14.79 8.00
N LYS A 434 1.61 -14.02 7.25
CA LYS A 434 0.72 -14.52 6.21
C LYS A 434 0.85 -13.72 4.91
N THR A 435 0.46 -14.39 3.82
CA THR A 435 0.28 -13.76 2.51
C THR A 435 -1.14 -13.97 2.00
N TYR A 436 -1.69 -12.97 1.31
CA TYR A 436 -2.93 -13.11 0.55
C TYR A 436 -2.63 -12.81 -0.92
N PHE A 437 -2.55 -13.86 -1.73
CA PHE A 437 -2.28 -13.77 -3.17
C PHE A 437 -3.57 -13.97 -3.95
N GLN A 438 -3.84 -13.09 -4.90
CA GLN A 438 -5.04 -13.15 -5.74
C GLN A 438 -4.83 -12.47 -7.09
N SER A 439 -5.67 -12.84 -8.05
CA SER A 439 -5.75 -12.19 -9.36
C SER A 439 -7.20 -11.84 -9.68
N GLN A 440 -7.42 -10.64 -10.18
CA GLN A 440 -8.71 -10.11 -10.62
C GLN A 440 -8.59 -9.80 -12.11
N ILE A 441 -9.13 -10.68 -12.95
CA ILE A 441 -8.90 -10.72 -14.41
C ILE A 441 -10.21 -10.92 -15.17
N PRO A 442 -10.78 -9.86 -15.79
CA PRO A 442 -10.53 -8.43 -15.53
C PRO A 442 -11.17 -7.98 -14.19
N SER A 443 -10.91 -6.74 -13.80
CA SER A 443 -11.61 -6.04 -12.74
C SER A 443 -13.12 -5.97 -13.02
N THR A 444 -13.91 -5.89 -11.94
CA THR A 444 -15.36 -5.71 -12.05
C THR A 444 -15.69 -4.23 -11.97
N ASN A 445 -16.45 -3.73 -12.95
CA ASN A 445 -16.88 -2.32 -13.01
C ASN A 445 -17.71 -1.96 -11.77
N GLY A 446 -17.42 -0.81 -11.17
CA GLY A 446 -18.13 -0.29 -10.00
C GLY A 446 -17.73 -0.91 -8.66
N THR A 447 -16.69 -1.75 -8.62
CA THR A 447 -16.18 -2.35 -7.38
C THR A 447 -14.67 -2.27 -7.30
N ASP A 448 -14.15 -2.00 -6.10
CA ASP A 448 -12.71 -2.03 -5.82
C ASP A 448 -12.03 -3.32 -6.29
N LEU A 449 -10.76 -3.18 -6.64
CA LEU A 449 -9.82 -4.28 -6.56
C LEU A 449 -9.54 -4.56 -5.08
N ILE A 450 -9.97 -5.72 -4.59
CA ILE A 450 -9.63 -6.13 -3.23
C ILE A 450 -8.13 -6.45 -3.19
N LEU A 451 -7.43 -5.98 -2.15
CA LEU A 451 -6.02 -6.30 -1.87
C LEU A 451 -5.89 -7.25 -0.69
N LEU A 452 -6.74 -7.08 0.33
CA LEU A 452 -6.86 -7.93 1.51
C LEU A 452 -8.26 -7.78 2.11
N ASP A 453 -8.90 -8.89 2.45
CA ASP A 453 -10.14 -8.93 3.23
C ASP A 453 -10.04 -10.09 4.22
N THR A 454 -9.93 -9.79 5.52
CA THR A 454 -9.76 -10.83 6.54
C THR A 454 -10.32 -10.42 7.90
N GLU A 455 -11.07 -11.33 8.51
CA GLU A 455 -11.45 -11.27 9.92
C GLU A 455 -10.29 -11.74 10.81
N GLY A 456 -10.22 -11.21 12.02
CA GLY A 456 -9.19 -11.52 13.02
C GLY A 456 -8.54 -10.25 13.57
N CYS A 457 -7.35 -10.38 14.12
CA CYS A 457 -6.53 -9.21 14.49
C CYS A 457 -5.11 -9.32 13.92
N GLY A 458 -4.47 -8.17 13.72
CA GLY A 458 -3.19 -8.16 13.03
C GLY A 458 -2.70 -6.80 12.61
N HIS A 459 -1.73 -6.83 11.70
CA HIS A 459 -1.17 -5.66 11.05
C HIS A 459 -1.02 -5.96 9.56
N PHE A 460 -1.54 -5.08 8.70
CA PHE A 460 -1.24 -5.09 7.28
C PHE A 460 0.13 -4.42 7.04
N LEU A 461 1.05 -5.15 6.41
CA LEU A 461 2.47 -4.81 6.33
C LEU A 461 2.93 -4.36 4.96
N GLY A 462 2.16 -4.66 3.91
CA GLY A 462 2.51 -4.21 2.57
C GLY A 462 1.77 -4.96 1.49
N VAL A 463 1.90 -4.45 0.27
CA VAL A 463 1.35 -5.06 -0.93
C VAL A 463 2.33 -4.92 -2.09
N VAL A 464 2.32 -5.93 -2.95
CA VAL A 464 2.90 -5.91 -4.29
C VAL A 464 1.74 -6.02 -5.27
N GLN A 465 1.69 -5.17 -6.28
CA GLN A 465 0.61 -5.12 -7.26
C GLN A 465 1.19 -5.05 -8.67
N SER A 466 0.82 -6.01 -9.51
CA SER A 466 1.09 -6.01 -10.95
C SER A 466 -0.20 -5.75 -11.72
N MET A 467 -0.17 -4.75 -12.58
CA MET A 467 -1.33 -4.14 -13.22
C MET A 467 -1.13 -4.14 -14.72
N THR A 468 -2.15 -4.58 -15.45
CA THR A 468 -2.27 -4.35 -16.89
C THR A 468 -3.54 -3.54 -17.14
N GLY A 469 -3.38 -2.35 -17.71
CA GLY A 469 -4.49 -1.45 -18.04
C GLY A 469 -4.28 -0.74 -19.36
N PRO A 470 -5.19 0.16 -19.77
CA PRO A 470 -5.01 0.95 -20.98
C PRO A 470 -3.79 1.87 -20.90
N SER A 471 -3.11 2.08 -22.03
CA SER A 471 -1.96 3.00 -22.19
C SER A 471 -2.25 4.47 -21.86
N THR A 472 -3.51 4.86 -21.72
CA THR A 472 -3.89 6.17 -21.16
C THR A 472 -3.57 6.29 -19.67
N ARG A 473 -3.34 5.17 -18.98
CA ARG A 473 -3.01 5.06 -17.55
C ARG A 473 -4.05 5.60 -16.57
N TRP A 474 -5.23 5.95 -17.06
CA TRP A 474 -6.35 6.40 -16.22
C TRP A 474 -6.76 5.37 -15.15
N TYR A 475 -6.45 4.08 -15.35
CA TYR A 475 -6.64 3.03 -14.34
C TYR A 475 -5.86 3.27 -13.03
N LEU A 476 -4.86 4.16 -13.05
CA LEU A 476 -4.06 4.54 -11.88
C LEU A 476 -4.70 5.66 -11.04
N GLU A 477 -5.77 6.32 -11.49
CA GLU A 477 -6.43 7.37 -10.67
C GLU A 477 -7.22 6.85 -9.48
N GLY A 478 -7.26 5.52 -9.30
CA GLY A 478 -8.12 4.92 -8.30
C GLY A 478 -7.59 5.07 -6.87
N ASP A 479 -8.46 5.56 -5.98
CA ASP A 479 -8.14 5.77 -4.57
C ASP A 479 -8.11 4.45 -3.81
N GLU A 480 -7.16 4.27 -2.88
CA GLU A 480 -7.26 3.20 -1.89
C GLU A 480 -8.32 3.53 -0.84
N ARG A 481 -9.12 2.53 -0.48
CA ARG A 481 -10.14 2.62 0.57
C ARG A 481 -9.92 1.51 1.58
N ILE A 482 -9.46 1.87 2.78
CA ILE A 482 -9.11 0.92 3.82
C ILE A 482 -10.04 1.07 5.01
N TYR A 483 -10.75 -0.01 5.32
CA TYR A 483 -11.68 -0.12 6.44
C TYR A 483 -11.10 -1.06 7.48
N VAL A 484 -11.24 -0.68 8.75
CA VAL A 484 -10.85 -1.51 9.89
C VAL A 484 -11.99 -1.60 10.89
N ASP A 485 -12.08 -2.76 11.54
CA ASP A 485 -12.94 -3.01 12.68
C ASP A 485 -14.42 -2.66 12.39
N ASP A 486 -14.91 -3.08 11.22
CA ASP A 486 -16.27 -2.90 10.71
C ASP A 486 -16.76 -1.44 10.66
N SER A 487 -15.86 -0.47 10.50
CA SER A 487 -16.29 0.92 10.28
C SER A 487 -16.84 1.10 8.88
N ASN A 488 -17.92 1.87 8.77
CA ASN A 488 -18.45 2.31 7.47
C ASN A 488 -17.64 3.48 6.88
N THR A 489 -16.75 4.08 7.66
CA THR A 489 -15.85 5.15 7.22
C THR A 489 -14.46 4.57 7.00
N PRO A 490 -13.82 4.80 5.85
CA PRO A 490 -12.45 4.38 5.64
C PRO A 490 -11.52 5.11 6.61
N VAL A 491 -10.62 4.37 7.27
CA VAL A 491 -9.54 4.98 8.07
C VAL A 491 -8.43 5.53 7.20
N ILE A 492 -8.33 5.06 5.96
CA ILE A 492 -7.50 5.63 4.90
C ILE A 492 -8.35 5.72 3.65
N TYR A 493 -8.47 6.94 3.13
CA TYR A 493 -9.01 7.27 1.81
C TYR A 493 -7.88 7.94 1.02
N GLY A 494 -7.52 7.32 -0.10
CA GLY A 494 -6.46 7.71 -1.02
C GLY A 494 -6.71 8.96 -1.86
N THR A 495 -5.80 9.16 -2.82
CA THR A 495 -5.90 10.21 -3.85
C THR A 495 -5.49 9.75 -5.26
N GLY A 496 -5.09 8.49 -5.39
CA GLY A 496 -4.63 7.86 -6.62
C GLY A 496 -3.80 6.61 -6.33
N LYS A 497 -3.75 5.68 -7.28
CA LYS A 497 -3.04 4.42 -7.15
C LYS A 497 -1.54 4.63 -7.13
N GLU A 498 -0.99 5.51 -7.95
CA GLU A 498 0.43 5.86 -7.87
C GLU A 498 0.77 6.59 -6.57
N ASP A 499 -0.13 7.44 -6.08
CA ASP A 499 0.00 8.19 -4.84
C ASP A 499 0.09 7.25 -3.64
N PHE A 500 -0.74 6.19 -3.64
CA PHE A 500 -0.68 5.10 -2.67
C PHE A 500 0.72 4.48 -2.60
N TYR A 501 1.44 4.37 -3.72
CA TYR A 501 2.82 3.86 -3.79
C TYR A 501 3.89 4.94 -3.54
N ASN A 502 3.51 6.08 -2.93
CA ASN A 502 4.30 7.31 -2.73
C ASN A 502 4.81 7.96 -4.04
N ALA A 503 4.29 7.57 -5.19
CA ALA A 503 4.62 8.20 -6.45
C ALA A 503 3.69 9.40 -6.72
N GLY A 504 3.63 9.87 -7.95
CA GLY A 504 2.64 10.85 -8.39
C GLY A 504 2.64 10.97 -9.90
N TRP A 505 1.58 11.54 -10.48
CA TRP A 505 1.50 11.81 -11.92
C TRP A 505 1.79 10.58 -12.78
N TYR A 506 1.16 9.45 -12.48
CA TYR A 506 1.31 8.19 -13.21
C TYR A 506 2.76 7.64 -13.28
N PHE A 507 3.58 7.83 -12.25
CA PHE A 507 4.99 7.40 -12.22
C PHE A 507 5.85 8.04 -13.34
N ASN A 508 5.67 9.34 -13.55
CA ASN A 508 6.31 10.08 -14.66
C ASN A 508 7.80 10.42 -14.48
N ARG A 509 8.55 9.76 -13.58
CA ARG A 509 10.03 9.79 -13.59
C ARG A 509 10.65 8.40 -13.78
N GLY A 510 9.83 7.42 -14.18
CA GLY A 510 10.29 6.07 -14.49
C GLY A 510 10.32 5.15 -13.27
N LEU A 511 11.07 4.06 -13.41
CA LEU A 511 11.21 3.01 -12.41
C LEU A 511 12.09 3.46 -11.25
N PHE A 512 11.77 2.98 -10.06
CA PHE A 512 12.56 3.20 -8.86
C PHE A 512 12.31 2.08 -7.85
N SER A 513 13.33 1.76 -7.06
CA SER A 513 13.22 0.84 -5.93
C SER A 513 13.79 1.51 -4.69
N LEU A 514 12.95 1.70 -3.68
CA LEU A 514 13.30 2.30 -2.40
C LEU A 514 13.03 1.31 -1.25
N PRO A 515 13.60 1.55 -0.06
CA PRO A 515 13.52 0.66 1.10
C PRO A 515 12.10 0.20 1.47
N THR A 516 11.08 1.02 1.23
CA THR A 516 9.67 0.75 1.59
C THR A 516 8.68 0.79 0.44
N HIS A 517 9.05 1.27 -0.74
CA HIS A 517 8.14 1.39 -1.88
C HIS A 517 8.89 1.46 -3.20
N GLY A 518 8.21 1.25 -4.33
CA GLY A 518 8.82 1.31 -5.64
C GLY A 518 7.86 1.05 -6.78
N ASN A 519 8.28 1.41 -7.98
CA ASN A 519 7.73 0.96 -9.26
C ASN A 519 8.85 0.24 -10.01
N THR A 520 8.75 -1.07 -10.14
CA THR A 520 9.89 -1.92 -10.58
C THR A 520 9.71 -2.55 -11.94
N ALA A 521 8.55 -2.42 -12.56
CA ALA A 521 8.35 -2.78 -13.95
C ALA A 521 7.36 -1.81 -14.61
N HIS A 522 7.71 -1.29 -15.77
CA HIS A 522 6.87 -0.41 -16.57
C HIS A 522 7.25 -0.55 -18.05
N PHE A 523 6.29 -1.01 -18.85
CA PHE A 523 6.37 -0.98 -20.31
C PHE A 523 4.97 -0.85 -20.91
N SER A 524 4.91 -0.39 -22.14
CA SER A 524 3.66 -0.29 -22.90
C SER A 524 3.77 -1.08 -24.20
N ASP A 525 2.74 -1.82 -24.54
CA ASP A 525 2.60 -2.47 -25.85
C ASP A 525 1.77 -1.58 -26.76
N VAL A 526 2.43 -0.95 -27.72
CA VAL A 526 1.81 -0.04 -28.70
C VAL A 526 0.82 -0.78 -29.61
N ALA A 527 1.03 -2.07 -29.89
CA ALA A 527 0.15 -2.83 -30.76
C ALA A 527 -1.20 -3.15 -30.09
N THR A 528 -1.20 -3.36 -28.78
CA THR A 528 -2.40 -3.66 -27.99
C THR A 528 -2.92 -2.47 -27.19
N SER A 529 -2.22 -1.34 -27.21
CA SER A 529 -2.51 -0.14 -26.40
C SER A 529 -2.57 -0.42 -24.90
N ASN A 530 -1.80 -1.41 -24.41
CA ASN A 530 -1.73 -1.80 -23.01
C ASN A 530 -0.52 -1.18 -22.31
N ASP A 531 -0.70 -0.85 -21.04
CA ASP A 531 0.34 -0.49 -20.07
C ASP A 531 0.49 -1.62 -19.05
N TYR A 532 1.72 -1.92 -18.68
CA TYR A 532 2.07 -2.92 -17.68
C TYR A 532 2.88 -2.23 -16.60
N THR A 533 2.38 -2.21 -15.36
CA THR A 533 3.06 -1.57 -14.22
C THR A 533 3.13 -2.54 -13.03
N THR A 534 4.29 -2.65 -12.37
CA THR A 534 4.41 -3.30 -11.05
C THR A 534 4.89 -2.31 -10.01
N ALA A 535 4.15 -2.22 -8.89
CA ALA A 535 4.50 -1.39 -7.76
C ALA A 535 4.43 -2.17 -6.44
N TYR A 536 5.18 -1.72 -5.44
CA TYR A 536 5.09 -2.25 -4.08
C TYR A 536 5.11 -1.12 -3.05
N ARG A 537 4.45 -1.33 -1.92
CA ARG A 537 4.56 -0.50 -0.72
C ARG A 537 4.54 -1.38 0.52
N LEU A 538 5.41 -1.05 1.47
CA LEU A 538 5.60 -1.73 2.73
C LEU A 538 5.39 -0.74 3.89
N PHE A 539 4.41 -1.02 4.72
CA PHE A 539 4.00 -0.23 5.87
C PHE A 539 4.85 -0.58 7.10
N LEU A 540 6.17 -0.38 7.01
CA LEU A 540 7.10 -0.78 8.09
C LEU A 540 7.10 0.21 9.25
N ALA A 541 6.94 1.51 8.96
CA ALA A 541 6.85 2.57 9.96
C ALA A 541 5.39 2.96 10.25
N ASP A 542 4.51 2.75 9.28
CA ASP A 542 3.11 3.17 9.23
C ASP A 542 2.17 1.97 9.06
N ALA A 543 2.45 0.85 9.74
CA ALA A 543 1.64 -0.37 9.69
C ALA A 543 0.17 -0.08 10.04
N ILE A 544 -0.77 -0.76 9.37
CA ILE A 544 -2.21 -0.56 9.61
C ILE A 544 -2.71 -1.69 10.53
N PRO A 545 -2.93 -1.41 11.83
CA PRO A 545 -3.45 -2.41 12.76
C PRO A 545 -4.96 -2.61 12.57
N PHE A 546 -5.41 -3.84 12.76
CA PHE A 546 -6.82 -4.18 12.84
C PHE A 546 -7.06 -5.13 14.01
N ARG A 547 -8.18 -4.95 14.69
CA ARG A 547 -8.55 -5.71 15.90
C ARG A 547 -9.62 -6.73 15.61
N LYS A 548 -10.43 -6.55 14.57
CA LYS A 548 -11.54 -7.45 14.27
C LYS A 548 -11.62 -7.83 12.80
N HIS A 549 -11.39 -6.88 11.91
CA HIS A 549 -11.52 -7.05 10.47
C HIS A 549 -10.71 -5.97 9.77
N ILE A 550 -10.16 -6.30 8.61
CA ILE A 550 -9.61 -5.33 7.68
C ILE A 550 -10.11 -5.64 6.28
N ARG A 551 -10.56 -4.61 5.57
CA ARG A 551 -10.82 -4.62 4.13
C ARG A 551 -9.97 -3.53 3.48
N VAL A 552 -9.10 -3.94 2.58
CA VAL A 552 -8.23 -3.08 1.78
C VAL A 552 -8.71 -3.18 0.34
N GLY A 553 -9.34 -2.13 -0.16
CA GLY A 553 -9.73 -1.98 -1.56
C GLY A 553 -8.91 -0.87 -2.24
N ILE A 554 -8.81 -0.93 -3.57
CA ILE A 554 -8.27 0.15 -4.38
C ILE A 554 -9.04 0.27 -5.68
N GLU A 555 -9.36 1.49 -6.09
CA GLU A 555 -10.15 1.70 -7.28
C GLU A 555 -9.34 1.48 -8.57
N HIS A 556 -10.03 1.33 -9.70
CA HIS A 556 -9.44 1.25 -11.05
C HIS A 556 -10.09 2.27 -11.99
N GLY A 557 -9.46 3.44 -12.09
CA GLY A 557 -10.13 4.66 -12.59
C GLY A 557 -10.68 5.49 -11.44
N GLY A 558 -11.31 6.63 -11.75
CA GLY A 558 -11.80 7.55 -10.72
C GLY A 558 -13.05 7.08 -9.97
N VAL A 559 -13.74 6.05 -10.47
CA VAL A 559 -14.97 5.47 -9.89
C VAL A 559 -15.10 3.96 -10.23
N ASN A 560 -13.99 3.23 -10.34
CA ASN A 560 -13.95 1.81 -10.76
C ASN A 560 -14.46 1.53 -12.19
N GLU A 561 -14.23 2.45 -13.12
CA GLU A 561 -14.74 2.39 -14.48
C GLU A 561 -13.77 1.81 -15.52
N ILE A 562 -12.49 1.62 -15.18
CA ILE A 562 -11.46 1.22 -16.13
C ILE A 562 -11.10 -0.27 -16.00
N PRO A 563 -11.36 -1.09 -17.03
CA PRO A 563 -10.96 -2.48 -17.02
C PRO A 563 -9.45 -2.63 -16.80
N GLU A 564 -9.08 -3.32 -15.73
CA GLU A 564 -7.71 -3.61 -15.34
C GLU A 564 -7.57 -5.11 -15.10
N THR A 565 -6.45 -5.70 -15.49
CA THR A 565 -6.03 -7.02 -15.02
C THR A 565 -5.02 -6.82 -13.91
N CYS A 566 -5.35 -7.27 -12.70
CA CYS A 566 -4.54 -7.01 -11.52
C CYS A 566 -4.20 -8.31 -10.79
N THR A 567 -2.94 -8.46 -10.40
CA THR A 567 -2.47 -9.53 -9.51
C THR A 567 -1.76 -8.93 -8.32
N THR A 568 -2.16 -9.35 -7.11
CA THR A 568 -1.71 -8.74 -5.86
C THR A 568 -1.23 -9.77 -4.87
N LEU A 569 -0.27 -9.37 -4.05
CA LEU A 569 0.12 -10.09 -2.85
C LEU A 569 0.21 -9.13 -1.68
N ALA A 570 -0.65 -9.33 -0.69
CA ALA A 570 -0.59 -8.65 0.59
C ALA A 570 0.30 -9.44 1.58
N TYR A 571 1.15 -8.74 2.34
CA TYR A 571 1.86 -9.25 3.50
C TYR A 571 1.17 -8.77 4.77
N TYR A 572 0.93 -9.65 5.74
CA TYR A 572 0.29 -9.26 7.00
C TYR A 572 0.66 -10.20 8.15
N TYR A 573 0.65 -9.68 9.39
CA TYR A 573 0.61 -10.53 10.58
C TYR A 573 -0.83 -10.74 11.00
N HIS A 574 -1.18 -11.96 11.39
CA HIS A 574 -2.56 -12.31 11.67
C HIS A 574 -2.72 -13.30 12.82
N LYS A 575 -3.80 -13.10 13.58
CA LYS A 575 -4.44 -14.10 14.43
C LYS A 575 -5.93 -14.19 14.09
N PRO A 576 -6.50 -15.39 14.12
CA PRO A 576 -7.92 -15.57 13.83
C PRO A 576 -8.85 -14.96 14.90
N ASN A 577 -8.32 -14.57 16.06
CA ASN A 577 -9.14 -14.12 17.19
C ASN A 577 -9.22 -12.58 17.21
N SER A 578 -10.43 -12.03 17.18
CA SER A 578 -10.65 -10.57 17.26
C SER A 578 -10.29 -10.02 18.64
N MET A 579 -9.56 -8.91 18.71
CA MET A 579 -9.26 -8.13 19.91
C MET A 579 -10.30 -7.05 20.23
N ALA A 580 -11.34 -6.87 19.42
CA ALA A 580 -12.46 -5.98 19.70
C ALA A 580 -13.80 -6.71 19.54
N VAL A 581 -14.72 -6.48 20.47
CA VAL A 581 -16.05 -7.08 20.48
C VAL A 581 -17.09 -6.00 20.70
N LEU A 582 -18.08 -5.88 19.82
CA LEU A 582 -19.23 -5.01 20.04
C LEU A 582 -20.02 -5.51 21.25
N THR A 583 -20.10 -4.72 22.31
CA THR A 583 -20.78 -5.11 23.55
C THR A 583 -22.08 -4.37 23.79
N ASP A 584 -22.24 -3.17 23.24
CA ASP A 584 -23.47 -2.40 23.40
C ASP A 584 -23.67 -1.38 22.28
N LEU A 585 -24.92 -0.99 22.04
CA LEU A 585 -25.32 -0.07 20.99
C LEU A 585 -26.46 0.86 21.46
N LEU A 586 -26.16 2.15 21.54
CA LEU A 586 -27.13 3.20 21.77
C LEU A 586 -27.54 3.84 20.43
N ASN A 587 -28.81 3.71 20.06
CA ASN A 587 -29.39 4.42 18.93
C ASN A 587 -30.06 5.71 19.42
N VAL A 588 -29.45 6.86 19.13
CA VAL A 588 -29.95 8.17 19.57
C VAL A 588 -31.19 8.54 18.73
N GLY A 589 -32.16 9.23 19.33
CA GLY A 589 -33.46 9.50 18.72
C GLY A 589 -34.43 8.32 18.77
N ASN A 590 -33.99 7.11 19.15
CA ASN A 590 -34.87 5.98 19.45
C ASN A 590 -35.21 5.93 20.94
N THR A 591 -36.43 6.30 21.32
CA THR A 591 -36.87 6.38 22.72
C THR A 591 -36.65 5.10 23.52
N THR A 592 -36.82 3.92 22.91
CA THR A 592 -36.61 2.63 23.60
C THR A 592 -35.12 2.43 23.91
N SER A 593 -34.24 2.69 22.95
CA SER A 593 -32.80 2.61 23.15
C SER A 593 -32.33 3.67 24.15
N GLU A 594 -32.76 4.92 24.01
CA GLU A 594 -32.42 6.01 24.93
C GLU A 594 -32.82 5.68 26.39
N ASN A 595 -34.03 5.15 26.60
CA ASN A 595 -34.46 4.74 27.94
C ASN A 595 -33.63 3.57 28.49
N ALA A 596 -33.29 2.58 27.65
CA ALA A 596 -32.47 1.44 28.06
C ALA A 596 -31.07 1.85 28.51
N HIS A 597 -30.51 2.92 27.94
CA HIS A 597 -29.18 3.44 28.26
C HIS A 597 -29.22 4.63 29.24
N SER A 598 -30.37 4.97 29.82
CA SER A 598 -30.53 6.16 30.68
C SER A 598 -29.99 7.43 30.04
N TYR A 599 -30.23 7.60 28.74
CA TYR A 599 -29.75 8.72 27.96
C TYR A 599 -30.38 10.03 28.45
N THR A 600 -29.53 11.04 28.65
CA THR A 600 -29.93 12.40 29.02
C THR A 600 -29.15 13.40 28.19
N ILE A 601 -29.79 14.52 27.85
CA ILE A 601 -29.22 15.58 27.03
C ILE A 601 -29.49 16.94 27.69
N GLY A 602 -28.46 17.78 27.74
CA GLY A 602 -28.52 19.14 28.27
C GLY A 602 -28.17 20.15 27.17
N ASN A 603 -28.92 21.25 27.11
CA ASN A 603 -28.79 22.28 26.07
C ASN A 603 -28.88 21.69 24.64
N GLN A 604 -29.92 20.90 24.39
CA GLN A 604 -30.21 20.34 23.07
C GLN A 604 -30.51 21.47 22.08
N THR A 605 -29.81 21.45 20.95
CA THR A 605 -29.95 22.41 19.85
C THR A 605 -30.77 21.85 18.70
N TRP A 606 -30.73 20.52 18.50
CA TRP A 606 -31.42 19.85 17.42
C TRP A 606 -31.88 18.43 17.80
N SER A 607 -32.95 17.97 17.15
CA SER A 607 -33.38 16.57 17.12
C SER A 607 -34.18 16.30 15.86
N GLY A 608 -33.94 15.19 15.19
CA GLY A 608 -34.63 14.84 13.96
C GLY A 608 -33.94 13.69 13.24
N ALA A 609 -34.21 13.56 11.94
CA ALA A 609 -33.52 12.62 11.06
C ALA A 609 -32.61 13.36 10.07
N GLY A 610 -31.48 12.75 9.75
CA GLY A 610 -30.61 13.11 8.64
C GLY A 610 -30.61 11.99 7.60
N THR A 611 -30.37 12.33 6.33
CA THR A 611 -30.20 11.38 5.24
C THR A 611 -28.98 11.79 4.45
N PHE A 612 -27.89 11.04 4.60
CA PHE A 612 -26.59 11.33 3.97
C PHE A 612 -25.94 10.04 3.47
N GLN A 613 -24.82 10.19 2.77
CA GLN A 613 -23.92 9.12 2.34
C GLN A 613 -22.65 9.14 3.20
N TYR A 614 -21.96 8.00 3.30
CA TYR A 614 -20.58 7.98 3.81
C TYR A 614 -19.60 8.37 2.71
N GLU A 615 -18.37 8.70 3.07
CA GLU A 615 -17.26 8.63 2.11
C GLU A 615 -16.84 7.15 1.94
N GLY A 616 -16.43 6.75 0.74
CA GLY A 616 -15.91 5.41 0.47
C GLY A 616 -16.89 4.54 -0.31
N ASP A 617 -17.16 3.31 0.14
CA ASP A 617 -17.94 2.29 -0.59
C ASP A 617 -19.45 2.56 -0.55
N TYR A 618 -19.88 3.48 0.31
CA TYR A 618 -21.29 3.88 0.50
C TYR A 618 -21.49 5.35 0.14
N ASP A 619 -20.70 5.85 -0.80
CA ASP A 619 -20.74 7.23 -1.28
C ASP A 619 -21.90 7.54 -2.23
N ASP A 620 -22.59 6.50 -2.70
CA ASP A 620 -23.81 6.57 -3.51
C ASP A 620 -25.07 6.07 -2.78
N VAL A 621 -24.94 5.63 -1.53
CA VAL A 621 -26.06 5.06 -0.73
C VAL A 621 -26.60 6.07 0.28
N ASP A 622 -27.81 6.56 0.05
CA ASP A 622 -28.54 7.38 1.03
C ASP A 622 -28.97 6.55 2.25
N ILE A 623 -28.38 6.87 3.41
CA ILE A 623 -28.71 6.25 4.69
C ILE A 623 -29.45 7.28 5.55
N SER A 624 -30.64 6.92 6.02
CA SER A 624 -31.42 7.75 6.95
C SER A 624 -31.23 7.29 8.39
N ASP A 625 -30.94 8.22 9.29
CA ASP A 625 -30.79 7.94 10.72
C ASP A 625 -31.36 9.09 11.57
N SER A 626 -31.84 8.77 12.76
CA SER A 626 -32.34 9.76 13.72
C SER A 626 -31.27 10.10 14.75
N GLY A 627 -31.28 11.34 15.24
CA GLY A 627 -30.26 11.81 16.15
C GLY A 627 -30.65 13.05 16.91
N ARG A 628 -29.70 13.54 17.69
CA ARG A 628 -29.79 14.78 18.46
C ARG A 628 -28.50 15.58 18.32
N ALA A 629 -28.57 16.85 18.69
CA ALA A 629 -27.38 17.67 18.84
C ALA A 629 -27.49 18.62 20.04
N HIS A 630 -26.35 19.03 20.59
CA HIS A 630 -26.31 19.92 21.75
C HIS A 630 -25.09 20.84 21.79
N GLN A 631 -25.24 21.96 22.50
CA GLN A 631 -24.15 22.81 22.98
C GLN A 631 -23.96 22.69 24.50
N GLY A 632 -24.40 21.58 25.08
CA GLY A 632 -24.21 21.27 26.50
C GLY A 632 -23.56 19.91 26.64
N TYR A 633 -24.36 18.89 26.94
CA TYR A 633 -23.84 17.53 27.10
C TYR A 633 -24.87 16.48 26.69
N SER A 634 -24.37 15.28 26.40
CA SER A 634 -25.13 14.03 26.47
C SER A 634 -24.50 13.10 27.49
N GLN A 635 -25.32 12.27 28.14
CA GLN A 635 -24.86 11.29 29.11
C GLN A 635 -25.70 10.03 29.02
N PHE A 636 -25.06 8.88 29.00
CA PHE A 636 -25.69 7.56 28.85
C PHE A 636 -24.84 6.47 29.50
N THR A 637 -25.42 5.29 29.73
CA THR A 637 -24.75 4.14 30.32
C THR A 637 -24.70 3.01 29.31
N MET A 638 -23.53 2.41 29.12
CA MET A 638 -23.30 1.32 28.17
C MET A 638 -22.65 0.10 28.85
N ALA A 639 -22.96 -1.08 28.35
CA ALA A 639 -22.44 -2.36 28.79
C ALA A 639 -21.11 -2.74 28.10
N LEU A 640 -20.22 -3.37 28.86
CA LEU A 640 -18.94 -3.87 28.39
C LEU A 640 -18.58 -5.18 29.10
N GLN A 641 -17.56 -5.88 28.62
CA GLN A 641 -17.07 -7.06 29.32
C GLN A 641 -16.13 -6.64 30.48
N PRO A 642 -16.23 -7.27 31.68
CA PRO A 642 -15.32 -6.99 32.79
C PRO A 642 -13.86 -7.36 32.49
N THR A 643 -13.66 -8.37 31.63
CA THR A 643 -12.35 -8.72 31.07
C THR A 643 -12.07 -7.83 29.88
N ASN A 644 -11.53 -6.64 30.13
CA ASN A 644 -11.19 -5.67 29.09
C ASN A 644 -9.79 -5.07 29.31
N ALA A 645 -9.25 -4.53 28.23
CA ALA A 645 -8.03 -3.72 28.18
C ALA A 645 -8.34 -2.29 27.70
N GLY A 646 -9.53 -1.79 28.04
CA GLY A 646 -10.10 -0.55 27.51
C GLY A 646 -11.34 -0.79 26.65
N ALA A 647 -11.85 0.28 26.06
CA ALA A 647 -12.96 0.24 25.12
C ALA A 647 -12.79 1.26 23.98
N ILE A 648 -13.49 1.06 22.88
CA ILE A 648 -13.61 2.01 21.77
C ILE A 648 -15.07 2.45 21.72
N LEU A 649 -15.30 3.76 21.85
CA LEU A 649 -16.60 4.37 21.66
C LEU A 649 -16.65 4.96 20.26
N ARG A 650 -17.39 4.32 19.36
CA ARG A 650 -17.61 4.79 17.99
C ARG A 650 -18.88 5.62 17.92
N ARG A 651 -18.82 6.79 17.30
CA ARG A 651 -19.97 7.68 17.07
C ARG A 651 -20.20 7.87 15.58
N ARG A 652 -21.45 7.74 15.13
CA ARG A 652 -21.87 8.33 13.85
C ARG A 652 -22.27 9.79 14.05
N LEU A 653 -21.71 10.64 13.20
CA LEU A 653 -21.96 12.07 13.17
C LEU A 653 -22.33 12.55 11.77
N ASP A 654 -23.04 13.67 11.72
CA ASP A 654 -23.11 14.56 10.57
C ASP A 654 -21.81 15.38 10.49
N TYR A 655 -20.91 14.94 9.60
CA TYR A 655 -19.59 15.52 9.35
C TYR A 655 -19.62 16.76 8.45
N ARG A 656 -20.80 17.24 8.03
CA ARG A 656 -20.92 18.56 7.38
C ARG A 656 -20.71 19.69 8.40
N ILE A 657 -20.91 19.41 9.68
CA ILE A 657 -20.64 20.34 10.78
C ILE A 657 -19.17 20.24 11.17
N ALA A 658 -18.43 21.32 10.89
CA ALA A 658 -16.99 21.34 11.05
C ALA A 658 -16.52 21.37 12.51
N ASP A 659 -15.34 20.78 12.73
CA ASP A 659 -14.50 20.98 13.92
C ASP A 659 -15.19 20.61 15.25
N GLN A 660 -15.92 19.51 15.28
CA GLN A 660 -16.64 19.05 16.47
C GLN A 660 -15.69 18.58 17.57
N GLN A 661 -15.80 19.21 18.75
CA GLN A 661 -14.95 18.96 19.89
C GLN A 661 -15.77 18.81 21.19
N ALA A 662 -15.43 17.78 21.98
CA ALA A 662 -16.01 17.51 23.29
C ALA A 662 -14.98 16.93 24.27
N THR A 663 -15.21 17.04 25.57
CA THR A 663 -14.55 16.15 26.55
C THR A 663 -15.41 14.92 26.80
N VAL A 664 -14.77 13.77 26.96
CA VAL A 664 -15.42 12.52 27.36
C VAL A 664 -15.03 12.21 28.79
N SER A 665 -16.03 11.98 29.65
CA SER A 665 -15.82 11.50 31.02
C SER A 665 -16.51 10.16 31.22
N VAL A 666 -15.87 9.27 31.98
CA VAL A 666 -16.39 7.94 32.33
C VAL A 666 -16.55 7.85 33.84
N ASP A 667 -17.76 7.55 34.30
CA ASP A 667 -18.16 7.53 35.71
C ASP A 667 -17.75 8.81 36.46
N GLY A 668 -17.88 9.96 35.78
CA GLY A 668 -17.54 11.29 36.31
C GLY A 668 -16.05 11.65 36.26
N VAL A 669 -15.17 10.76 35.78
CA VAL A 669 -13.73 11.01 35.64
C VAL A 669 -13.41 11.33 34.17
N LEU A 670 -12.68 12.42 33.93
CA LEU A 670 -12.24 12.80 32.58
C LEU A 670 -11.37 11.69 31.96
N ALA A 671 -11.78 11.21 30.78
CA ALA A 671 -11.04 10.22 30.00
C ALA A 671 -10.22 10.88 28.88
N GLY A 672 -10.66 12.02 28.35
CA GLY A 672 -9.89 12.77 27.34
C GLY A 672 -10.72 13.75 26.53
N THR A 673 -10.10 14.33 25.49
CA THR A 673 -10.74 15.20 24.52
C THR A 673 -11.00 14.45 23.22
N TRP A 674 -12.25 14.46 22.78
CA TRP A 674 -12.67 13.94 21.48
C TRP A 674 -12.76 15.10 20.49
N TYR A 675 -11.93 15.07 19.45
CA TYR A 675 -11.90 16.10 18.41
C TYR A 675 -11.92 15.47 17.02
N GLN A 676 -12.88 15.91 16.20
CA GLN A 676 -12.96 15.60 14.79
C GLN A 676 -12.83 16.90 13.97
N ALA A 677 -11.68 17.07 13.34
CA ALA A 677 -11.35 18.26 12.54
C ALA A 677 -12.03 18.25 11.17
N GLY A 678 -12.23 19.45 10.61
CA GLY A 678 -12.72 19.62 9.24
C GLY A 678 -14.20 19.26 9.06
N SER A 679 -14.63 19.18 7.80
CA SER A 679 -16.00 18.82 7.42
C SER A 679 -16.04 18.26 6.00
N ASN A 680 -17.05 17.45 5.68
CA ASN A 680 -17.33 17.02 4.31
C ASN A 680 -18.78 17.41 3.93
N PRO A 681 -18.98 18.45 3.08
CA PRO A 681 -20.32 18.89 2.68
C PRO A 681 -21.01 17.94 1.70
N SER A 682 -20.25 17.06 1.02
CA SER A 682 -20.75 16.11 0.02
C SER A 682 -21.20 14.79 0.66
N HIS A 683 -20.39 14.24 1.56
CA HIS A 683 -20.67 12.99 2.28
C HIS A 683 -20.82 13.28 3.77
N GLY A 684 -22.07 13.35 4.22
CA GLY A 684 -22.39 13.80 5.57
C GLY A 684 -22.18 12.76 6.66
N TRP A 685 -22.24 11.46 6.38
CA TRP A 685 -21.99 10.45 7.41
C TRP A 685 -20.51 10.22 7.62
N LYS A 686 -20.12 10.18 8.90
CA LYS A 686 -18.81 9.70 9.34
C LYS A 686 -18.95 8.92 10.63
N GLU A 687 -18.18 7.85 10.76
CA GLU A 687 -17.89 7.18 12.02
C GLU A 687 -16.53 7.64 12.53
N ASP A 688 -16.47 8.07 13.78
CA ASP A 688 -15.22 8.42 14.46
C ASP A 688 -15.13 7.68 15.78
N ASP A 689 -13.91 7.37 16.18
CA ASP A 689 -13.60 6.50 17.32
C ASP A 689 -12.91 7.30 18.43
N PHE A 690 -13.38 7.09 19.66
CA PHE A 690 -12.73 7.56 20.88
C PHE A 690 -12.26 6.36 21.72
N MET A 691 -10.95 6.30 22.01
CA MET A 691 -10.37 5.27 22.87
C MET A 691 -10.61 5.62 24.34
N ILE A 692 -11.26 4.72 25.07
CA ILE A 692 -11.44 4.79 26.52
C ILE A 692 -10.35 3.92 27.18
N PRO A 693 -9.43 4.51 27.95
CA PRO A 693 -8.36 3.74 28.59
C PRO A 693 -8.87 2.69 29.58
N ALA A 694 -8.09 1.62 29.76
CA ALA A 694 -8.38 0.54 30.71
C ALA A 694 -8.59 1.04 32.15
N ALA A 695 -7.93 2.14 32.55
CA ALA A 695 -8.11 2.76 33.86
C ALA A 695 -9.57 3.16 34.15
N HIS A 696 -10.38 3.39 33.12
CA HIS A 696 -11.80 3.74 33.26
C HIS A 696 -12.74 2.54 33.19
N THR A 697 -12.30 1.40 32.68
CA THR A 697 -13.16 0.27 32.31
C THR A 697 -12.84 -1.04 33.03
N ALA A 698 -11.62 -1.21 33.56
CA ALA A 698 -11.13 -2.47 34.11
C ALA A 698 -12.06 -3.04 35.19
N GLY A 699 -12.50 -4.30 35.01
CA GLY A 699 -13.37 -5.02 35.95
C GLY A 699 -14.82 -4.56 35.99
N LYS A 700 -15.23 -3.61 35.14
CA LYS A 700 -16.60 -3.09 35.08
C LYS A 700 -17.42 -3.81 34.01
N ASN A 701 -18.72 -3.99 34.28
CA ASN A 701 -19.69 -4.53 33.31
C ASN A 701 -20.50 -3.42 32.63
N THR A 702 -20.50 -2.23 33.21
CA THR A 702 -21.20 -1.04 32.70
C THR A 702 -20.37 0.18 33.03
N ILE A 703 -20.45 1.20 32.18
CA ILE A 703 -19.86 2.52 32.40
C ILE A 703 -20.88 3.61 32.04
N THR A 704 -20.89 4.70 32.81
CA THR A 704 -21.63 5.91 32.46
C THR A 704 -20.71 6.88 31.74
N ILE A 705 -21.03 7.18 30.50
CA ILE A 705 -20.27 8.09 29.63
C ILE A 705 -20.98 9.44 29.60
N LYS A 706 -20.22 10.52 29.77
CA LYS A 706 -20.68 11.89 29.54
C LYS A 706 -19.84 12.54 28.45
N VAL A 707 -20.50 13.00 27.39
CA VAL A 707 -19.90 13.79 26.31
C VAL A 707 -20.28 15.25 26.52
N GLN A 708 -19.29 16.10 26.77
CA GLN A 708 -19.49 17.51 27.11
C GLN A 708 -18.94 18.38 25.98
N PHE A 709 -19.82 19.13 25.32
CA PHE A 709 -19.46 20.01 24.21
C PHE A 709 -18.40 21.05 24.63
N ILE A 710 -17.42 21.28 23.74
CA ILE A 710 -16.43 22.35 23.83
C ILE A 710 -16.69 23.38 22.73
N SER A 711 -16.64 22.94 21.47
CA SER A 711 -16.77 23.81 20.30
C SER A 711 -17.09 23.01 19.04
N SER A 712 -17.68 23.69 18.06
CA SER A 712 -17.80 23.27 16.66
C SER A 712 -18.30 24.47 15.85
N ALA A 713 -18.51 24.29 14.54
CA ALA A 713 -19.19 25.30 13.72
C ALA A 713 -20.65 25.55 14.14
N ILE A 714 -21.36 24.54 14.69
CA ILE A 714 -22.75 24.65 15.14
C ILE A 714 -22.92 24.00 16.51
N ASP A 715 -22.94 22.67 16.60
CA ASP A 715 -23.11 21.90 17.83
C ASP A 715 -22.35 20.56 17.79
N TRP A 716 -22.45 19.76 18.85
CA TRP A 716 -22.08 18.34 18.84
C TRP A 716 -23.29 17.52 18.43
N ASN A 717 -23.22 16.79 17.32
CA ASN A 717 -24.31 15.94 16.85
C ASN A 717 -23.98 14.45 17.04
N GLU A 718 -25.02 13.65 17.28
CA GLU A 718 -24.90 12.23 17.63
C GLU A 718 -26.14 11.45 17.16
N PHE A 719 -25.90 10.37 16.40
CA PHE A 719 -26.95 9.53 15.79
C PHE A 719 -26.94 8.11 16.37
N HIS A 720 -25.76 7.53 16.57
CA HIS A 720 -25.62 6.34 17.41
C HIS A 720 -24.23 6.26 18.03
N TYR A 721 -24.13 5.51 19.12
CA TYR A 721 -22.88 5.11 19.75
C TYR A 721 -22.78 3.59 19.80
N ALA A 722 -21.68 3.03 19.27
CA ALA A 722 -21.32 1.63 19.41
C ALA A 722 -20.15 1.51 20.39
N LEU A 723 -20.29 0.71 21.43
CA LEU A 723 -19.22 0.44 22.38
C LEU A 723 -18.58 -0.92 22.08
N TYR A 724 -17.32 -0.88 21.68
CA TYR A 724 -16.50 -2.06 21.50
C TYR A 724 -15.62 -2.27 22.73
N THR A 725 -15.71 -3.43 23.37
CA THR A 725 -14.75 -3.82 24.39
C THR A 725 -13.45 -4.26 23.73
N VAL A 726 -12.32 -3.67 24.12
CA VAL A 726 -10.99 -4.12 23.72
C VAL A 726 -10.56 -5.25 24.63
N LEU A 727 -10.22 -6.39 24.05
CA LEU A 727 -9.78 -7.57 24.79
C LEU A 727 -8.26 -7.53 25.05
N PRO A 728 -7.79 -8.07 26.19
CA PRO A 728 -6.36 -8.15 26.47
C PRO A 728 -5.65 -9.06 25.46
N ALA A 729 -4.43 -8.69 25.07
CA ALA A 729 -3.60 -9.47 24.14
C ALA A 729 -3.27 -10.87 24.69
N ILE A 730 -3.04 -10.96 26.00
CA ILE A 730 -2.94 -12.24 26.72
C ILE A 730 -4.27 -12.51 27.38
N ARG A 731 -4.99 -13.49 26.83
CA ARG A 731 -6.27 -13.93 27.38
C ARG A 731 -6.04 -14.86 28.57
N PRO A 732 -6.86 -14.76 29.64
CA PRO A 732 -6.86 -15.78 30.69
C PRO A 732 -7.12 -17.15 30.05
N LEU A 733 -6.34 -18.15 30.46
CA LEU A 733 -6.61 -19.53 30.05
C LEU A 733 -8.02 -19.94 30.54
N PRO A 734 -8.78 -20.67 29.71
CA PRO A 734 -10.09 -21.16 30.14
C PRO A 734 -9.91 -22.01 31.40
N GLN A 735 -10.79 -21.80 32.38
CA GLN A 735 -10.75 -22.53 33.64
C GLN A 735 -11.81 -23.61 33.62
N PHE A 736 -11.39 -24.87 33.70
CA PHE A 736 -12.33 -25.99 33.81
C PHE A 736 -13.18 -25.85 35.08
N THR A 737 -14.51 -25.83 34.93
CA THR A 737 -15.46 -25.64 36.03
C THR A 737 -16.18 -26.92 36.42
N GLY A 738 -16.22 -27.94 35.56
CA GLY A 738 -16.71 -29.26 35.94
C GLY A 738 -17.05 -30.16 34.76
N ALA A 739 -17.28 -31.45 35.04
CA ALA A 739 -17.77 -32.41 34.05
C ALA A 739 -18.92 -33.24 34.60
N THR A 740 -19.90 -33.50 33.75
CA THR A 740 -21.12 -34.23 34.11
C THR A 740 -21.50 -35.21 33.01
N TRP A 741 -21.75 -36.48 33.36
CA TRP A 741 -22.31 -37.45 32.42
C TRP A 741 -23.80 -37.17 32.21
N GLN A 742 -24.27 -37.14 30.97
CA GLN A 742 -25.67 -36.95 30.61
C GLN A 742 -26.49 -38.25 30.72
N GLY A 743 -26.18 -39.09 31.72
CA GLY A 743 -26.79 -40.40 31.90
C GLY A 743 -25.90 -41.36 32.69
N GLU A 744 -25.90 -42.64 32.33
CA GLU A 744 -25.06 -43.65 32.99
C GLU A 744 -23.57 -43.38 32.71
N VAL A 745 -22.78 -43.32 33.78
CA VAL A 745 -21.34 -43.05 33.72
C VAL A 745 -20.65 -44.01 32.74
N GLY A 746 -19.93 -43.47 31.77
CA GLY A 746 -19.17 -44.27 30.80
C GLY A 746 -19.99 -44.85 29.65
N LYS A 747 -21.29 -44.57 29.58
CA LYS A 747 -22.21 -45.03 28.51
C LYS A 747 -23.10 -43.91 27.93
N SER A 748 -22.92 -42.67 28.35
CA SER A 748 -23.71 -41.50 27.90
C SER A 748 -22.76 -40.37 27.52
N PRO A 749 -23.18 -39.31 26.81
CA PRO A 749 -22.29 -38.19 26.51
C PRO A 749 -21.71 -37.55 27.77
N LEU A 750 -20.45 -37.11 27.71
CA LEU A 750 -19.80 -36.34 28.78
C LEU A 750 -19.86 -34.85 28.47
N GLN A 751 -20.51 -34.08 29.33
CA GLN A 751 -20.52 -32.62 29.23
C GLN A 751 -19.38 -32.03 30.04
N LEU A 752 -18.53 -31.25 29.39
CA LEU A 752 -17.43 -30.50 29.98
C LEU A 752 -17.84 -29.03 30.07
N ASN A 753 -17.72 -28.45 31.26
CA ASN A 753 -18.02 -27.04 31.54
C ASN A 753 -16.74 -26.33 31.94
N TYR A 754 -16.60 -25.09 31.50
CA TYR A 754 -15.45 -24.25 31.82
C TYR A 754 -15.79 -22.77 31.64
N SER A 755 -15.04 -21.89 32.28
CA SER A 755 -15.12 -20.45 32.05
C SER A 755 -14.03 -19.98 31.11
N GLY A 756 -14.26 -18.88 30.42
CA GLY A 756 -13.32 -18.30 29.46
C GLY A 756 -13.63 -16.84 29.15
N VAL A 757 -12.85 -16.25 28.27
CA VAL A 757 -13.18 -14.99 27.59
C VAL A 757 -14.48 -15.18 26.81
N SER A 758 -15.44 -14.28 27.02
CA SER A 758 -16.75 -14.30 26.35
C SER A 758 -16.62 -13.98 24.86
N ASN A 759 -17.47 -14.59 24.02
CA ASN A 759 -17.45 -14.57 22.56
C ASN A 759 -16.14 -15.10 21.93
N ALA A 760 -15.30 -15.82 22.68
CA ALA A 760 -14.13 -16.47 22.14
C ALA A 760 -14.44 -17.87 21.60
N ILE A 761 -13.70 -18.29 20.58
CA ILE A 761 -13.82 -19.62 19.97
C ILE A 761 -12.84 -20.55 20.66
N TYR A 762 -13.35 -21.56 21.36
CA TYR A 762 -12.56 -22.66 21.88
C TYR A 762 -12.82 -23.92 21.06
N SER A 763 -11.78 -24.69 20.83
CA SER A 763 -11.88 -26.06 20.31
C SER A 763 -11.52 -27.04 21.42
N MET A 764 -12.33 -28.09 21.55
CA MET A 764 -12.03 -29.23 22.41
C MET A 764 -11.22 -30.26 21.62
N TRP A 765 -10.15 -30.74 22.23
CA TRP A 765 -9.29 -31.80 21.71
C TRP A 765 -9.30 -32.98 22.67
N GLY A 766 -9.19 -34.18 22.13
CA GLY A 766 -9.18 -35.43 22.89
C GLY A 766 -8.01 -36.33 22.51
N THR A 767 -7.46 -37.04 23.49
CA THR A 767 -6.51 -38.14 23.25
C THR A 767 -6.75 -39.28 24.25
N THR A 768 -6.46 -40.51 23.84
CA THR A 768 -6.52 -41.68 24.73
C THR A 768 -5.20 -41.98 25.44
N ASN A 769 -4.11 -41.32 25.05
CA ASN A 769 -2.77 -41.51 25.62
C ASN A 769 -1.94 -40.24 25.40
N LEU A 770 -1.52 -39.58 26.50
CA LEU A 770 -0.75 -38.33 26.46
C LEU A 770 0.62 -38.45 25.78
N VAL A 771 1.17 -39.66 25.65
CA VAL A 771 2.54 -39.90 25.14
C VAL A 771 2.53 -40.48 23.72
N GLN A 772 1.57 -41.34 23.39
CA GLN A 772 1.61 -42.16 22.17
C GLN A 772 0.48 -41.88 21.18
N SER A 773 -0.53 -41.09 21.54
CA SER A 773 -1.69 -40.84 20.67
C SER A 773 -1.79 -39.36 20.30
N PRO A 774 -2.02 -39.04 19.00
CA PRO A 774 -2.22 -37.65 18.59
C PRO A 774 -3.47 -37.06 19.25
N TRP A 775 -3.44 -35.77 19.52
CA TRP A 775 -4.63 -35.02 19.91
C TRP A 775 -5.53 -34.86 18.68
N LEU A 776 -6.77 -35.34 18.78
CA LEU A 776 -7.78 -35.20 17.74
C LEU A 776 -8.76 -34.09 18.12
N ARG A 777 -9.09 -33.23 17.17
CA ARG A 777 -10.09 -32.18 17.38
C ARG A 777 -11.47 -32.85 17.51
N LEU A 778 -12.12 -32.67 18.65
CA LEU A 778 -13.45 -33.21 18.92
C LEU A 778 -14.56 -32.25 18.45
N GLY A 779 -14.30 -30.94 18.46
CA GLY A 779 -15.23 -29.93 17.94
C GLY A 779 -15.04 -28.54 18.55
N ALA A 780 -15.87 -27.60 18.11
CA ALA A 780 -16.00 -26.29 18.74
C ALA A 780 -16.94 -26.35 19.96
N THR A 781 -16.76 -25.42 20.88
CA THR A 781 -17.56 -25.36 22.11
C THR A 781 -18.67 -24.30 22.02
N ILE A 782 -19.67 -24.42 22.88
CA ILE A 782 -20.82 -23.52 22.91
C ILE A 782 -20.71 -22.61 24.13
N GLU A 783 -20.86 -21.30 23.94
CA GLU A 783 -21.03 -20.35 25.04
C GLU A 783 -22.48 -20.37 25.53
N ALA A 784 -22.71 -20.89 26.74
CA ALA A 784 -24.05 -20.97 27.31
C ALA A 784 -24.50 -19.62 27.92
N SER A 785 -23.54 -18.83 28.39
CA SER A 785 -23.72 -17.45 28.87
C SER A 785 -22.36 -16.75 28.85
N ALA A 786 -22.32 -15.41 28.96
CA ALA A 786 -21.08 -14.64 28.82
C ALA A 786 -19.92 -15.21 29.65
N GLY A 787 -18.90 -15.73 28.97
CA GLY A 787 -17.70 -16.31 29.56
C GLY A 787 -17.88 -17.70 30.18
N GLN A 788 -19.00 -18.38 29.96
CA GLN A 788 -19.28 -19.75 30.42
C GLN A 788 -19.55 -20.66 29.23
N TYR A 789 -18.72 -21.69 29.09
CA TYR A 789 -18.70 -22.56 27.93
C TYR A 789 -18.97 -24.00 28.29
N GLN A 790 -19.51 -24.72 27.32
CA GLN A 790 -19.85 -26.13 27.41
C GLN A 790 -19.41 -26.87 26.14
N PHE A 791 -18.94 -28.09 26.31
CA PHE A 791 -18.69 -29.03 25.21
C PHE A 791 -19.21 -30.41 25.60
N THR A 792 -20.01 -31.01 24.74
CA THR A 792 -20.52 -32.38 24.94
C THR A 792 -19.74 -33.33 24.06
N ASP A 793 -19.01 -34.27 24.65
CA ASP A 793 -18.37 -35.38 23.96
C ASP A 793 -19.36 -36.56 23.87
N PRO A 794 -19.98 -36.82 22.70
CA PRO A 794 -20.93 -37.91 22.53
C PRO A 794 -20.24 -39.28 22.47
N THR A 795 -18.92 -39.31 22.29
CA THR A 795 -18.12 -40.52 22.15
C THR A 795 -17.42 -40.92 23.45
N ALA A 796 -17.65 -40.16 24.52
CA ALA A 796 -17.13 -40.46 25.84
C ALA A 796 -17.60 -41.85 26.28
N THR A 797 -16.64 -42.76 26.46
CA THR A 797 -16.87 -44.13 26.94
C THR A 797 -16.08 -44.35 28.22
N ASN A 798 -16.35 -45.43 28.96
CA ASN A 798 -15.55 -45.83 30.14
C ASN A 798 -14.13 -46.34 29.80
N ARG A 799 -13.44 -45.71 28.84
CA ARG A 799 -12.03 -45.98 28.59
C ARG A 799 -11.24 -45.43 29.78
N PRO A 800 -10.34 -46.21 30.40
CA PRO A 800 -9.62 -45.81 31.61
C PRO A 800 -8.70 -44.58 31.42
N THR A 801 -8.49 -44.12 30.18
CA THR A 801 -7.66 -42.97 29.86
C THR A 801 -8.24 -42.19 28.67
N GLN A 802 -9.08 -41.20 28.95
CA GLN A 802 -9.47 -40.16 27.99
C GLN A 802 -9.05 -38.81 28.57
N PHE A 803 -8.25 -38.06 27.81
CA PHE A 803 -7.75 -36.74 28.20
C PHE A 803 -8.35 -35.69 27.29
N TYR A 804 -8.64 -34.53 27.86
CA TYR A 804 -9.23 -33.38 27.16
C TYR A 804 -8.28 -32.19 27.24
N GLN A 805 -8.19 -31.43 26.17
CA GLN A 805 -7.46 -30.17 26.09
C GLN A 805 -8.32 -29.12 25.42
N LEU A 806 -8.40 -27.96 26.04
CA LEU A 806 -9.00 -26.77 25.48
C LEU A 806 -7.92 -25.99 24.74
N SER A 807 -8.23 -25.52 23.53
CA SER A 807 -7.39 -24.50 22.89
C SER A 807 -7.43 -23.22 23.72
N ALA A 808 -6.31 -22.49 23.77
CA ALA A 808 -6.37 -21.10 24.22
C ALA A 808 -7.18 -20.27 23.19
N PRO A 809 -7.93 -19.25 23.65
CA PRO A 809 -8.75 -18.40 22.82
C PRO A 809 -7.98 -17.32 22.07
#